data_AF-A0A7X1E5J4-F1
#
_entry.id   AF-A0A7X1E5J4-F1
#
_cell.length_a   1.000
_cell.length_b   1.000
_cell.length_c   1.000
_cell.angle_alpha   90.00
_cell.angle_beta   90.00
_cell.angle_gamma   90.00
#
_symmetry.space_group_name_H-M   'P 1'
#
loop_
_entity.id
_entity.type
_entity.pdbx_description
1 polymer ?
#
loop_
_entity_poly.entity_id
_entity_poly.type
_entity_poly.pdbx_seq_one_letter_code
_entity_poly.pdbx_strand_id
1 'polypeptide(L)'
;MIEFANKLWLYLLPVAVVLLLFLFQIDGRGRKASIRRFASDRLLQGLLQSYSPLRRRLKNGVILLGVVFLFLALARPQWGYTWTESHSRGIDIIFALDTSRSMLAQDIKPNRLIRAKLAIEDFVNQLEGDRIGLVAFSGSAFLQCPLTLDYDAFFQSLDAVDTNVISDGGTDLSAAIKESESAFSADNNFKIVVLITDGEDLEGSGIAQARKSSANGLTIYSVGVGTAEGAPIPIRNRNGSISYVRDDNGDVVQSHLEPETLEEIAQVTNGFYVPLGTTGYGLEQVLEAGVGSIPEEEISSQLQRTAIERFQWPLGVSIFFFALEPLIGTRRRRLFRGKSTSAVSALTLVTLLGLGLPKDHLTAQESEAPLPDAPVETAIVEEEEEVPEPEPETAFTRALAAEPLNPVAHFNRGTELYEEEDYTRAAKFFTESLRLSRDFAFQADVFYNLGNTHYRQGLVSFTGESPGQVTETATTVSGQNQPPMKAGQQILNTAAYQPPEQQQLQQAISALEQRKTATGESIQTLAAALENESSVQKLWQRSVNDFESALELLPSHDDAEHNLAFVKQQMAGLASQIATQENLKKDQEKQSQEIERLIEELKKLLEEQQDQQDQQNQDQQNQDQQQNQDQQQNQEQQQDQDQSQQDQEENQEQNSDEDQQSGQQEQQQQGGQQNEQNQGQQDQEQQEPSSSEDQQPGEQNPQESDNSPESNDSSEPESESEEQSQDDSEQTGDDQEGESPEEAGAEEESAPSEPAGQDEEGQDEDTQGAGSESQSSEEAGSEEEEAPMNLSEEQAEEIAEELAATAAEEGVEGATEGGEEVVIGVMSSEDAARLLDSLKGSERKLPFAGSGSEGSSDRNNRKNW
;
A
#
# COMPACT_ATOMS: atom_id res chain seq x y z
N MET A 1 28.51 -12.70 26.77
CA MET A 1 28.85 -14.14 26.93
C MET A 1 29.02 -14.72 25.53
N ILE A 2 29.64 -15.88 25.33
CA ILE A 2 29.53 -16.59 24.04
C ILE A 2 28.36 -17.57 24.20
N GLU A 3 27.37 -17.42 23.34
CA GLU A 3 26.23 -18.33 23.26
C GLU A 3 26.29 -19.09 21.94
N PHE A 4 25.51 -20.16 21.82
CA PHE A 4 25.49 -21.04 20.65
C PHE A 4 24.03 -21.25 20.26
N ALA A 5 23.67 -20.86 19.04
CA ALA A 5 22.29 -20.97 18.55
C ALA A 5 21.81 -22.43 18.55
N ASN A 6 22.69 -23.34 18.13
CA ASN A 6 22.37 -24.76 18.05
C ASN A 6 23.35 -25.59 18.89
N LYS A 7 22.96 -25.86 20.14
CA LYS A 7 23.73 -26.61 21.12
C LYS A 7 23.90 -28.10 20.76
N LEU A 8 23.05 -28.66 19.89
CA LEU A 8 23.10 -30.08 19.50
C LEU A 8 24.42 -30.44 18.82
N TRP A 9 24.95 -29.56 17.97
CA TRP A 9 26.24 -29.78 17.30
C TRP A 9 27.42 -29.89 18.26
N LEU A 10 27.36 -29.26 19.45
CA LEU A 10 28.38 -29.41 20.49
C LEU A 10 28.34 -30.81 21.14
N TYR A 11 27.15 -31.41 21.27
CA TYR A 11 26.99 -32.78 21.75
C TYR A 11 27.36 -33.83 20.69
N LEU A 12 27.16 -33.54 19.41
CA LEU A 12 27.58 -34.41 18.29
C LEU A 12 29.09 -34.39 18.02
N LEU A 13 29.78 -33.28 18.32
CA LEU A 13 31.24 -33.14 18.15
C LEU A 13 32.06 -34.31 18.75
N PRO A 14 31.89 -34.73 20.02
CA PRO A 14 32.63 -35.87 20.56
C PRO A 14 32.32 -37.19 19.84
N VAL A 15 31.08 -37.40 19.36
CA VAL A 15 30.71 -38.58 18.58
C VAL A 15 31.45 -38.60 17.25
N ALA A 16 31.46 -37.47 16.52
CA ALA A 16 32.19 -37.31 15.27
C ALA A 16 33.71 -37.52 15.47
N VAL A 17 34.29 -36.98 16.55
CA VAL A 17 35.71 -37.18 16.90
C VAL A 17 36.04 -38.66 17.17
N VAL A 18 35.20 -39.37 17.93
CA VAL A 18 35.40 -40.80 18.23
C VAL A 18 35.27 -41.64 16.97
N LEU A 19 34.26 -41.40 16.14
CA LEU A 19 34.05 -42.06 14.86
C LEU A 19 35.26 -41.87 13.92
N LEU A 20 35.73 -40.64 13.78
CA LEU A 20 36.86 -40.29 12.92
C LEU A 20 38.18 -40.90 13.41
N LEU A 21 38.42 -40.94 14.74
CA LEU A 21 39.54 -41.67 15.33
C LEU A 21 39.42 -43.20 15.12
N PHE A 22 38.21 -43.76 15.12
CA PHE A 22 37.97 -45.17 14.85
C PHE A 22 38.24 -45.53 13.37
N LEU A 23 37.77 -44.72 12.43
CA LEU A 23 38.08 -44.84 11.00
C LEU A 23 39.59 -44.77 10.73
N PHE A 24 40.31 -43.86 11.39
CA PHE A 24 41.77 -43.79 11.33
C PHE A 24 42.48 -45.04 11.89
N GLN A 25 41.90 -45.71 12.88
CA GLN A 25 42.41 -47.01 13.36
C GLN A 25 42.13 -48.13 12.35
N ILE A 26 40.96 -48.14 11.69
CA ILE A 26 40.62 -49.11 10.65
C ILE A 26 41.56 -48.97 9.45
N ASP A 27 41.74 -47.78 8.86
CA ASP A 27 42.73 -47.52 7.80
C ASP A 27 44.13 -47.98 8.24
N GLY A 28 44.55 -47.61 9.45
CA GLY A 28 45.84 -48.00 10.01
C GLY A 28 46.03 -49.51 10.23
N ARG A 29 44.95 -50.28 10.43
CA ARG A 29 44.97 -51.75 10.57
C ARG A 29 44.88 -52.43 9.19
N GLY A 30 43.88 -52.09 8.39
CA GLY A 30 43.65 -52.63 7.05
C GLY A 30 44.87 -52.44 6.15
N ARG A 31 45.47 -51.25 6.15
CA ARG A 31 46.70 -50.97 5.39
C ARG A 31 47.89 -51.83 5.80
N LYS A 32 48.05 -52.13 7.10
CA LYS A 32 49.08 -53.06 7.58
C LYS A 32 48.79 -54.50 7.14
N ALA A 33 47.53 -54.91 7.13
CA ALA A 33 47.12 -56.23 6.66
C ALA A 33 47.37 -56.38 5.14
N SER A 34 46.94 -55.41 4.32
CA SER A 34 47.18 -55.42 2.87
C SER A 34 48.67 -55.42 2.52
N ILE A 35 49.49 -54.58 3.18
CA ILE A 35 50.94 -54.56 2.98
C ILE A 35 51.59 -55.92 3.27
N ARG A 36 51.11 -56.65 4.28
CA ARG A 36 51.57 -58.02 4.62
C ARG A 36 51.11 -59.09 3.62
N ARG A 37 50.05 -58.86 2.83
CA ARG A 37 49.62 -59.76 1.75
C ARG A 37 50.55 -59.70 0.54
N PHE A 38 51.20 -58.56 0.29
CA PHE A 38 52.06 -58.35 -0.90
C PHE A 38 53.57 -58.54 -0.66
N ALA A 39 54.06 -58.47 0.58
CA ALA A 39 55.49 -58.63 0.86
C ALA A 39 55.76 -59.25 2.24
N SER A 40 56.78 -60.12 2.30
CA SER A 40 57.22 -60.77 3.54
C SER A 40 57.94 -59.80 4.49
N ASP A 41 57.86 -60.02 5.80
CA ASP A 41 58.37 -59.10 6.84
C ASP A 41 59.87 -58.75 6.69
N ARG A 42 60.68 -59.59 6.02
CA ARG A 42 62.09 -59.31 5.71
C ARG A 42 62.28 -58.27 4.59
N LEU A 43 61.38 -58.21 3.60
CA LEU A 43 61.44 -57.27 2.48
C LEU A 43 60.77 -55.93 2.81
N LEU A 44 59.79 -55.93 3.74
CA LEU A 44 59.06 -54.74 4.15
C LEU A 44 59.95 -53.62 4.72
N GLN A 45 61.06 -53.96 5.39
CA GLN A 45 61.98 -52.96 5.94
C GLN A 45 62.73 -52.15 4.86
N GLY A 46 62.91 -52.71 3.66
CA GLY A 46 63.47 -52.00 2.50
C GLY A 46 62.43 -51.16 1.76
N LEU A 47 61.26 -51.74 1.48
CA LEU A 47 60.20 -51.11 0.68
C LEU A 47 59.50 -49.95 1.43
N LEU A 48 59.36 -50.02 2.75
CA LEU A 48 58.71 -48.99 3.56
C LEU A 48 59.66 -47.87 4.04
N GLN A 49 60.93 -47.88 3.64
CA GLN A 49 61.94 -46.91 4.12
C GLN A 49 61.59 -45.44 3.78
N SER A 50 60.74 -45.23 2.77
CA SER A 50 60.20 -43.93 2.34
C SER A 50 58.91 -43.51 3.07
N TYR A 51 58.30 -44.36 3.90
CA TYR A 51 57.06 -44.05 4.62
C TYR A 51 57.36 -43.39 5.99
N SER A 52 56.60 -42.35 6.36
CA SER A 52 56.72 -41.69 7.67
C SER A 52 55.42 -41.81 8.46
N PRO A 53 55.35 -42.64 9.53
CA PRO A 53 54.15 -42.75 10.35
C PRO A 53 53.82 -41.45 11.07
N LEU A 54 54.83 -40.62 11.40
CA LEU A 54 54.63 -39.32 12.02
C LEU A 54 53.92 -38.33 11.07
N ARG A 55 54.23 -38.35 9.77
CA ARG A 55 53.55 -37.49 8.79
C ARG A 55 52.11 -37.93 8.52
N ARG A 56 51.82 -39.23 8.55
CA ARG A 56 50.42 -39.72 8.49
C ARG A 56 49.65 -39.29 9.74
N ARG A 57 50.22 -39.43 10.95
CA ARG A 57 49.60 -38.91 12.18
C ARG A 57 49.35 -37.40 12.13
N LEU A 58 50.29 -36.61 11.58
CA LEU A 58 50.10 -35.17 11.39
C LEU A 58 48.95 -34.86 10.43
N LYS A 59 48.89 -35.54 9.26
CA LYS A 59 47.81 -35.38 8.27
C LYS A 59 46.44 -35.75 8.85
N ASN A 60 46.36 -36.87 9.57
CA ASN A 60 45.17 -37.28 10.33
C ASN A 60 44.79 -36.24 11.42
N GLY A 61 45.76 -35.66 12.12
CA GLY A 61 45.53 -34.60 13.10
C GLY A 61 45.00 -33.30 12.50
N VAL A 62 45.46 -32.95 11.29
CA VAL A 62 44.94 -31.81 10.52
C VAL A 62 43.48 -32.03 10.10
N ILE A 63 43.13 -33.21 9.59
CA ILE A 63 41.73 -33.57 9.27
C ILE A 63 40.84 -33.50 10.53
N LEU A 64 41.30 -34.09 11.63
CA LEU A 64 40.59 -34.07 12.91
C LEU A 64 40.31 -32.63 13.38
N LEU A 65 41.31 -31.75 13.25
CA LEU A 65 41.19 -30.36 13.67
C LEU A 65 40.23 -29.57 12.75
N GLY A 66 40.26 -29.82 11.44
CA GLY A 66 39.26 -29.29 10.50
C GLY A 66 37.83 -29.69 10.87
N VAL A 67 37.59 -30.98 11.13
CA VAL A 67 36.26 -31.47 11.56
C VAL A 67 35.83 -30.87 12.90
N VAL A 68 36.73 -30.72 13.87
CA VAL A 68 36.40 -30.01 15.13
C VAL A 68 35.94 -28.58 14.85
N PHE A 69 36.66 -27.81 14.04
CA PHE A 69 36.27 -26.44 13.70
C PHE A 69 35.00 -26.37 12.83
N LEU A 70 34.70 -27.39 12.00
CA LEU A 70 33.44 -27.50 11.28
C LEU A 70 32.24 -27.62 12.23
N PHE A 71 32.32 -28.51 13.23
CA PHE A 71 31.26 -28.66 14.22
C PHE A 71 31.10 -27.41 15.11
N LEU A 72 32.20 -26.69 15.41
CA LEU A 72 32.10 -25.36 16.05
C LEU A 72 31.43 -24.31 15.16
N ALA A 73 31.51 -24.40 13.84
CA ALA A 73 30.80 -23.50 12.93
C ALA A 73 29.30 -23.83 12.89
N LEU A 74 28.94 -25.12 12.77
CA LEU A 74 27.55 -25.59 12.78
C LEU A 74 26.82 -25.29 14.10
N ALA A 75 27.54 -25.22 15.22
CA ALA A 75 26.99 -24.78 16.50
C ALA A 75 26.56 -23.29 16.53
N ARG A 76 26.87 -22.50 15.48
CA ARG A 76 26.54 -21.07 15.33
C ARG A 76 26.89 -20.25 16.58
N PRO A 77 28.19 -20.00 16.84
CA PRO A 77 28.62 -19.20 17.97
C PRO A 77 28.19 -17.74 17.77
N GLN A 78 27.57 -17.18 18.80
CA GLN A 78 27.01 -15.83 18.82
C GLN A 78 27.75 -15.00 19.88
N TRP A 79 28.18 -13.80 19.50
CA TRP A 79 28.69 -12.80 20.44
C TRP A 79 28.58 -11.38 19.89
N GLY A 80 28.19 -10.46 20.77
CA GLY A 80 27.73 -9.14 20.36
C GLY A 80 26.28 -9.18 19.87
N TYR A 81 25.67 -8.01 19.81
CA TYR A 81 24.27 -7.83 19.45
C TYR A 81 24.17 -6.60 18.57
N THR A 82 23.25 -6.60 17.62
CA THR A 82 22.80 -5.37 16.98
C THR A 82 21.42 -5.04 17.53
N TRP A 83 21.10 -3.76 17.54
CA TRP A 83 19.72 -3.32 17.72
C TRP A 83 19.10 -3.26 16.33
N THR A 84 17.92 -3.85 16.20
CA THR A 84 17.10 -3.76 15.00
C THR A 84 15.80 -3.09 15.43
N GLU A 85 15.43 -2.02 14.75
CA GLU A 85 14.12 -1.40 14.93
C GLU A 85 13.09 -2.33 14.29
N SER A 86 12.21 -2.90 15.11
CA SER A 86 11.05 -3.62 14.64
C SER A 86 9.92 -2.60 14.55
N HIS A 87 9.61 -2.17 13.33
CA HIS A 87 8.36 -1.46 13.08
C HIS A 87 7.24 -2.47 13.29
N SER A 88 6.41 -2.21 14.31
CA SER A 88 5.12 -2.86 14.48
C SER A 88 4.16 -1.73 14.79
N ARG A 89 3.04 -1.69 14.07
CA ARG A 89 2.03 -0.62 14.21
C ARG A 89 1.33 -0.65 15.58
N GLY A 90 1.67 -1.63 16.42
CA GLY A 90 1.07 -1.83 17.73
C GLY A 90 -0.41 -2.23 17.63
N ILE A 91 -0.76 -2.92 16.56
CA ILE A 91 -2.11 -3.44 16.29
C ILE A 91 -2.10 -4.94 16.60
N ASP A 92 -3.06 -5.35 17.43
CA ASP A 92 -3.39 -6.75 17.67
C ASP A 92 -4.75 -7.04 17.01
N ILE A 93 -4.78 -8.03 16.12
CA ILE A 93 -5.98 -8.43 15.37
C ILE A 93 -6.36 -9.85 15.77
N ILE A 94 -7.61 -10.04 16.23
CA ILE A 94 -8.16 -11.38 16.48
C ILE A 94 -9.33 -11.62 15.53
N PHE A 95 -9.20 -12.64 14.70
CA PHE A 95 -10.31 -13.15 13.89
C PHE A 95 -11.17 -14.03 14.79
N ALA A 96 -12.42 -13.61 15.01
CA ALA A 96 -13.44 -14.46 15.62
C ALA A 96 -14.23 -15.11 14.48
N LEU A 97 -13.97 -16.38 14.20
CA LEU A 97 -14.55 -17.13 13.08
C LEU A 97 -15.65 -18.08 13.57
N ASP A 98 -16.83 -17.93 12.98
CA ASP A 98 -17.96 -18.81 13.22
C ASP A 98 -17.76 -20.19 12.57
N THR A 99 -17.99 -21.23 13.36
CA THR A 99 -17.85 -22.66 13.02
C THR A 99 -19.16 -23.42 13.19
N SER A 100 -20.26 -22.71 13.45
CA SER A 100 -21.60 -23.28 13.55
C SER A 100 -22.02 -23.93 12.23
N ARG A 101 -23.08 -24.75 12.29
CA ARG A 101 -23.49 -25.58 11.15
C ARG A 101 -24.04 -24.74 9.99
N SER A 102 -24.56 -23.54 10.24
CA SER A 102 -25.01 -22.61 9.20
C SER A 102 -23.89 -22.20 8.25
N MET A 103 -22.65 -22.14 8.74
CA MET A 103 -21.46 -21.85 7.93
C MET A 103 -21.11 -22.94 6.89
N LEU A 104 -21.83 -24.08 6.87
CA LEU A 104 -21.79 -25.05 5.77
C LEU A 104 -22.72 -24.70 4.58
N ALA A 105 -23.58 -23.69 4.72
CA ALA A 105 -24.45 -23.22 3.65
C ALA A 105 -23.66 -22.78 2.40
N GLN A 106 -24.30 -22.91 1.24
CA GLN A 106 -23.66 -22.75 -0.08
C GLN A 106 -24.32 -21.65 -0.93
N ASP A 107 -24.96 -20.68 -0.28
CA ASP A 107 -25.32 -19.38 -0.88
C ASP A 107 -24.07 -18.65 -1.38
N ILE A 108 -23.01 -18.63 -0.56
CA ILE A 108 -21.67 -18.21 -0.96
C ILE A 108 -20.83 -19.45 -1.31
N LYS A 109 -20.11 -19.43 -2.43
CA LYS A 109 -19.31 -20.58 -2.91
C LYS A 109 -17.87 -20.55 -2.36
N PRO A 110 -17.28 -21.70 -1.99
CA PRO A 110 -17.87 -23.05 -2.08
C PRO A 110 -18.85 -23.38 -0.93
N ASN A 111 -18.59 -22.86 0.26
CA ASN A 111 -19.54 -22.66 1.37
C ASN A 111 -19.09 -21.41 2.16
N ARG A 112 -19.92 -20.94 3.11
CA ARG A 112 -19.63 -19.76 3.95
C ARG A 112 -18.28 -19.88 4.69
N LEU A 113 -18.03 -20.99 5.40
CA LEU A 113 -16.79 -21.19 6.18
C LEU A 113 -15.52 -21.15 5.32
N ILE A 114 -15.48 -21.87 4.20
CA ILE A 114 -14.30 -21.91 3.33
C ILE A 114 -14.10 -20.54 2.65
N ARG A 115 -15.17 -19.82 2.29
CA ARG A 115 -15.01 -18.46 1.76
C ARG A 115 -14.47 -17.51 2.82
N ALA A 116 -14.89 -17.64 4.08
CA ALA A 116 -14.34 -16.87 5.20
C ALA A 116 -12.84 -17.17 5.40
N LYS A 117 -12.43 -18.45 5.41
CA LYS A 117 -11.01 -18.84 5.52
C LYS A 117 -10.13 -18.24 4.42
N LEU A 118 -10.55 -18.40 3.15
CA LEU A 118 -9.84 -17.81 2.00
C LEU A 118 -9.73 -16.27 2.12
N ALA A 119 -10.79 -15.58 2.53
CA ALA A 119 -10.73 -14.14 2.72
C ALA A 119 -9.78 -13.74 3.87
N ILE A 120 -9.74 -14.50 4.97
CA ILE A 120 -8.78 -14.30 6.07
C ILE A 120 -7.34 -14.51 5.57
N GLU A 121 -7.10 -15.51 4.71
CA GLU A 121 -5.80 -15.71 4.07
C GLU A 121 -5.40 -14.51 3.21
N ASP A 122 -6.29 -14.05 2.33
CA ASP A 122 -6.08 -12.86 1.49
C ASP A 122 -5.80 -11.59 2.32
N PHE A 123 -6.48 -11.42 3.47
CA PHE A 123 -6.27 -10.30 4.40
C PHE A 123 -4.92 -10.38 5.11
N VAL A 124 -4.59 -11.55 5.69
CA VAL A 124 -3.35 -11.72 6.48
C VAL A 124 -2.10 -11.60 5.61
N ASN A 125 -2.17 -12.05 4.36
CA ASN A 125 -1.08 -11.88 3.38
C ASN A 125 -0.77 -10.41 3.02
N GLN A 126 -1.64 -9.46 3.42
CA GLN A 126 -1.45 -8.02 3.22
C GLN A 126 -1.04 -7.28 4.52
N LEU A 127 -0.87 -7.98 5.66
CA LEU A 127 -0.48 -7.36 6.93
C LEU A 127 1.03 -7.22 7.09
N GLU A 128 1.49 -6.01 7.42
CA GLU A 128 2.90 -5.70 7.65
C GLU A 128 3.22 -5.56 9.15
N GLY A 129 3.58 -6.67 9.79
CA GLY A 129 4.15 -6.66 11.16
C GLY A 129 3.15 -6.51 12.32
N ASP A 130 1.87 -6.82 12.09
CA ASP A 130 0.83 -6.82 13.12
C ASP A 130 0.68 -8.21 13.77
N ARG A 131 0.27 -8.27 15.05
CA ARG A 131 0.03 -9.55 15.73
C ARG A 131 -1.36 -10.07 15.37
N ILE A 132 -1.44 -11.31 14.90
CA ILE A 132 -2.72 -11.96 14.55
C ILE A 132 -3.04 -13.14 15.46
N GLY A 133 -4.33 -13.35 15.75
CA GLY A 133 -4.85 -14.46 16.53
C GLY A 133 -6.19 -14.95 15.98
N LEU A 134 -6.60 -16.16 16.39
CA LEU A 134 -7.81 -16.83 15.89
C LEU A 134 -8.62 -17.41 17.05
N VAL A 135 -9.85 -16.95 17.19
CA VAL A 135 -10.88 -17.54 18.05
C VAL A 135 -11.89 -18.24 17.16
N ALA A 136 -12.14 -19.53 17.43
CA ALA A 136 -13.21 -20.27 16.77
C ALA A 136 -14.42 -20.34 17.71
N PHE A 137 -15.63 -20.16 17.19
CA PHE A 137 -16.84 -20.19 18.02
C PHE A 137 -18.05 -20.82 17.31
N SER A 138 -19.01 -21.29 18.11
CA SER A 138 -20.37 -21.68 17.74
C SER A 138 -21.22 -21.60 19.02
N GLY A 139 -21.76 -22.69 19.58
CA GLY A 139 -22.45 -22.68 20.88
C GLY A 139 -21.53 -22.42 22.09
N SER A 140 -20.22 -22.45 21.88
CA SER A 140 -19.18 -21.99 22.80
C SER A 140 -18.02 -21.40 21.98
N ALA A 141 -17.05 -20.74 22.62
CA ALA A 141 -15.89 -20.15 21.95
C ALA A 141 -14.57 -20.58 22.60
N PHE A 142 -13.51 -20.67 21.82
CA PHE A 142 -12.17 -20.98 22.32
C PHE A 142 -11.06 -20.37 21.44
N LEU A 143 -9.94 -20.02 22.06
CA LEU A 143 -8.73 -19.57 21.38
C LEU A 143 -8.04 -20.71 20.61
N GLN A 144 -8.16 -20.70 19.28
CA GLN A 144 -7.50 -21.65 18.37
C GLN A 144 -6.04 -21.26 18.09
N CYS A 145 -5.76 -19.97 17.94
CA CYS A 145 -4.41 -19.44 17.72
C CYS A 145 -4.16 -18.20 18.61
N PRO A 146 -3.23 -18.24 19.57
CA PRO A 146 -2.80 -17.06 20.33
C PRO A 146 -2.17 -15.99 19.43
N LEU A 147 -2.18 -14.72 19.88
CA LEU A 147 -1.55 -13.60 19.17
C LEU A 147 -0.09 -13.89 18.82
N THR A 148 0.23 -13.87 17.52
CA THR A 148 1.55 -14.21 16.97
C THR A 148 1.93 -13.31 15.79
N LEU A 149 3.24 -13.22 15.52
CA LEU A 149 3.82 -12.67 14.28
C LEU A 149 4.19 -13.78 13.27
N ASP A 150 3.97 -15.05 13.65
CA ASP A 150 4.22 -16.23 12.82
C ASP A 150 2.95 -16.55 12.02
N TYR A 151 2.87 -15.97 10.82
CA TYR A 151 1.70 -16.14 9.94
C TYR A 151 1.56 -17.59 9.43
N ASP A 152 2.68 -18.33 9.27
CA ASP A 152 2.65 -19.76 8.90
C ASP A 152 1.97 -20.60 10.00
N ALA A 153 2.26 -20.31 11.27
CA ALA A 153 1.59 -20.94 12.41
C ALA A 153 0.11 -20.55 12.51
N PHE A 154 -0.23 -19.31 12.16
CA PHE A 154 -1.63 -18.88 12.07
C PHE A 154 -2.38 -19.61 10.95
N PHE A 155 -1.82 -19.73 9.75
CA PHE A 155 -2.45 -20.44 8.63
C PHE A 155 -2.68 -21.92 8.94
N GLN A 156 -1.70 -22.62 9.52
CA GLN A 156 -1.89 -23.99 10.03
C GLN A 156 -3.03 -24.07 11.05
N SER A 157 -3.18 -23.05 11.90
CA SER A 157 -4.25 -22.99 12.91
C SER A 157 -5.62 -22.74 12.29
N LEU A 158 -5.68 -21.88 11.26
CA LEU A 158 -6.87 -21.57 10.46
C LEU A 158 -7.31 -22.79 9.65
N ASP A 159 -6.37 -23.48 8.99
CA ASP A 159 -6.62 -24.69 8.21
C ASP A 159 -7.28 -25.79 9.04
N ALA A 160 -6.83 -25.97 10.28
CA ALA A 160 -7.39 -26.92 11.23
C ALA A 160 -8.83 -26.61 11.70
N VAL A 161 -9.35 -25.40 11.47
CA VAL A 161 -10.74 -25.05 11.83
C VAL A 161 -11.76 -25.68 10.87
N ASP A 162 -12.66 -26.47 11.44
CA ASP A 162 -13.87 -27.01 10.81
C ASP A 162 -15.10 -26.93 11.73
N THR A 163 -16.28 -27.30 11.23
CA THR A 163 -17.55 -27.26 12.00
C THR A 163 -17.75 -28.43 12.97
N ASN A 164 -16.72 -29.25 13.21
CA ASN A 164 -16.74 -30.38 14.15
C ASN A 164 -15.84 -30.13 15.36
N VAL A 165 -14.96 -29.11 15.33
CA VAL A 165 -14.06 -28.76 16.44
C VAL A 165 -14.85 -28.42 17.71
N ILE A 166 -15.98 -27.73 17.56
CA ILE A 166 -16.91 -27.42 18.66
C ILE A 166 -18.13 -28.34 18.53
N SER A 167 -18.42 -29.10 19.59
CA SER A 167 -19.54 -30.05 19.61
C SER A 167 -20.87 -29.41 20.04
N ASP A 168 -20.81 -28.25 20.69
CA ASP A 168 -21.98 -27.50 21.16
C ASP A 168 -22.64 -26.79 19.97
N GLY A 169 -23.83 -27.23 19.59
CA GLY A 169 -24.60 -26.59 18.52
C GLY A 169 -25.20 -25.26 18.97
N GLY A 170 -25.20 -24.29 18.08
CA GLY A 170 -25.69 -22.92 18.31
C GLY A 170 -24.65 -21.90 17.88
N THR A 171 -24.88 -20.65 18.28
CA THR A 171 -24.03 -19.49 17.99
C THR A 171 -24.14 -18.52 19.16
N ASP A 172 -23.08 -18.38 19.96
CA ASP A 172 -22.95 -17.45 21.08
C ASP A 172 -21.90 -16.38 20.74
N LEU A 173 -22.37 -15.24 20.25
CA LEU A 173 -21.53 -14.07 19.97
C LEU A 173 -20.91 -13.47 21.25
N SER A 174 -21.52 -13.71 22.42
CA SER A 174 -21.00 -13.25 23.71
C SER A 174 -19.78 -14.04 24.16
N ALA A 175 -19.76 -15.36 23.98
CA ALA A 175 -18.57 -16.18 24.19
C ALA A 175 -17.44 -15.76 23.24
N ALA A 176 -17.74 -15.58 21.94
CA ALA A 176 -16.75 -15.17 20.94
C ALA A 176 -16.04 -13.86 21.32
N ILE A 177 -16.81 -12.85 21.75
CA ILE A 177 -16.26 -11.54 22.15
C ILE A 177 -15.48 -11.64 23.48
N LYS A 178 -15.96 -12.42 24.47
CA LYS A 178 -15.23 -12.63 25.76
C LYS A 178 -13.90 -13.34 25.56
N GLU A 179 -13.87 -14.37 24.73
CA GLU A 179 -12.66 -15.15 24.47
C GLU A 179 -11.65 -14.31 23.70
N SER A 180 -12.10 -13.55 22.69
CA SER A 180 -11.26 -12.60 21.97
C SER A 180 -10.71 -11.51 22.91
N GLU A 181 -11.56 -10.90 23.75
CA GLU A 181 -11.15 -9.91 24.76
C GLU A 181 -10.08 -10.48 25.72
N SER A 182 -10.21 -11.75 26.11
CA SER A 182 -9.29 -12.44 27.04
C SER A 182 -7.97 -12.87 26.41
N ALA A 183 -7.94 -13.00 25.08
CA ALA A 183 -6.76 -13.40 24.31
C ALA A 183 -5.81 -12.22 23.99
N PHE A 184 -6.27 -10.96 24.13
CA PHE A 184 -5.37 -9.80 24.05
C PHE A 184 -4.43 -9.71 25.25
N SER A 185 -3.18 -9.36 24.98
CA SER A 185 -2.22 -9.02 26.02
C SER A 185 -2.65 -7.75 26.79
N ALA A 186 -2.11 -7.60 28.00
CA ALA A 186 -2.25 -6.36 28.79
C ALA A 186 -1.39 -5.19 28.26
N ASP A 187 -0.90 -5.30 27.02
CA ASP A 187 -0.14 -4.29 26.31
C ASP A 187 -1.04 -3.12 25.88
N ASN A 188 -0.43 -1.98 25.57
CA ASN A 188 -1.10 -0.74 25.17
C ASN A 188 -1.37 -0.66 23.65
N ASN A 189 -1.56 -1.83 23.01
CA ASN A 189 -1.82 -1.98 21.59
C ASN A 189 -3.29 -1.69 21.24
N PHE A 190 -3.56 -1.32 19.99
CA PHE A 190 -4.92 -1.25 19.45
C PHE A 190 -5.49 -2.67 19.34
N LYS A 191 -6.68 -2.89 19.90
CA LYS A 191 -7.30 -4.22 20.03
C LYS A 191 -8.46 -4.34 19.08
N ILE A 192 -8.25 -5.07 17.98
CA ILE A 192 -9.22 -5.23 16.90
C ILE A 192 -9.74 -6.67 16.89
N VAL A 193 -11.05 -6.84 16.93
CA VAL A 193 -11.71 -8.12 16.62
C VAL A 193 -12.38 -8.02 15.27
N VAL A 194 -12.06 -8.96 14.39
CA VAL A 194 -12.75 -9.15 13.11
C VAL A 194 -13.70 -10.32 13.28
N LEU A 195 -14.98 -10.02 13.52
CA LEU A 195 -16.03 -10.99 13.82
C LEU A 195 -16.71 -11.46 12.53
N ILE A 196 -16.53 -12.73 12.17
CA ILE A 196 -16.93 -13.29 10.86
C ILE A 196 -17.98 -14.39 11.08
N THR A 197 -19.24 -14.10 10.72
CA THR A 197 -20.42 -14.93 11.04
C THR A 197 -21.61 -14.59 10.13
N ASP A 198 -22.65 -15.41 10.10
CA ASP A 198 -23.96 -15.05 9.54
C ASP A 198 -24.87 -14.25 10.51
N GLY A 199 -24.43 -14.03 11.76
CA GLY A 199 -25.06 -13.09 12.68
C GLY A 199 -26.26 -13.63 13.46
N GLU A 200 -26.63 -14.90 13.29
CA GLU A 200 -27.69 -15.58 14.05
C GLU A 200 -27.28 -15.70 15.55
N ASP A 201 -27.55 -14.70 16.40
CA ASP A 201 -27.26 -14.75 17.85
C ASP A 201 -28.35 -15.54 18.61
N LEU A 202 -28.15 -16.85 18.75
CA LEU A 202 -29.12 -17.76 19.36
C LEU A 202 -29.20 -17.62 20.90
N GLU A 203 -28.21 -16.97 21.54
CA GLU A 203 -28.23 -16.65 22.98
C GLU A 203 -28.68 -15.21 23.27
N GLY A 204 -28.66 -14.33 22.25
CA GLY A 204 -29.18 -12.96 22.31
C GLY A 204 -28.42 -12.03 23.25
N SER A 205 -27.11 -12.24 23.40
CA SER A 205 -26.28 -11.52 24.39
C SER A 205 -24.97 -10.91 23.84
N GLY A 206 -24.70 -11.03 22.53
CA GLY A 206 -23.52 -10.46 21.87
C GLY A 206 -23.41 -8.94 22.05
N ILE A 207 -24.48 -8.19 21.76
CA ILE A 207 -24.53 -6.71 21.86
C ILE A 207 -24.19 -6.21 23.27
N ALA A 208 -24.70 -6.88 24.31
CA ALA A 208 -24.46 -6.50 25.70
C ALA A 208 -22.99 -6.69 26.11
N GLN A 209 -22.35 -7.74 25.57
CA GLN A 209 -20.92 -7.98 25.77
C GLN A 209 -20.06 -7.04 24.92
N ALA A 210 -20.40 -6.80 23.65
CA ALA A 210 -19.72 -5.83 22.78
C ALA A 210 -19.63 -4.44 23.45
N ARG A 211 -20.76 -3.95 23.98
CA ARG A 211 -20.82 -2.69 24.75
C ARG A 211 -19.94 -2.69 26.00
N LYS A 212 -19.73 -3.85 26.63
CA LYS A 212 -18.86 -4.00 27.81
C LYS A 212 -17.39 -3.99 27.40
N SER A 213 -17.00 -4.75 26.36
CA SER A 213 -15.61 -4.83 25.89
C SER A 213 -15.15 -3.54 25.21
N SER A 214 -16.05 -2.79 24.57
CA SER A 214 -15.79 -1.43 24.06
C SER A 214 -15.21 -0.50 25.13
N ALA A 215 -15.70 -0.58 26.39
CA ALA A 215 -15.17 0.21 27.50
C ALA A 215 -13.71 -0.14 27.88
N ASN A 216 -13.19 -1.27 27.40
CA ASN A 216 -11.79 -1.71 27.57
C ASN A 216 -10.93 -1.44 26.33
N GLY A 217 -11.41 -0.62 25.39
CA GLY A 217 -10.68 -0.25 24.16
C GLY A 217 -10.74 -1.30 23.05
N LEU A 218 -11.74 -2.19 23.07
CA LEU A 218 -11.96 -3.19 22.02
C LEU A 218 -12.80 -2.60 20.87
N THR A 219 -12.23 -2.58 19.66
CA THR A 219 -12.95 -2.27 18.41
C THR A 219 -13.37 -3.57 17.73
N ILE A 220 -14.63 -3.70 17.29
CA ILE A 220 -15.11 -4.87 16.56
C ILE A 220 -15.56 -4.46 15.16
N TYR A 221 -14.89 -4.99 14.13
CA TYR A 221 -15.39 -4.98 12.75
C TYR A 221 -16.17 -6.26 12.51
N SER A 222 -17.42 -6.15 12.07
CA SER A 222 -18.29 -7.31 11.86
C SER A 222 -18.46 -7.60 10.37
N VAL A 223 -18.32 -8.87 10.01
CA VAL A 223 -18.26 -9.32 8.61
C VAL A 223 -19.33 -10.38 8.38
N GLY A 224 -20.40 -9.96 7.69
CA GLY A 224 -21.57 -10.78 7.43
C GLY A 224 -21.32 -11.81 6.33
N VAL A 225 -21.45 -13.10 6.65
CA VAL A 225 -21.24 -14.20 5.70
C VAL A 225 -22.56 -14.87 5.34
N GLY A 226 -23.03 -14.69 4.11
CA GLY A 226 -24.23 -15.35 3.60
C GLY A 226 -25.13 -14.42 2.79
N THR A 227 -26.38 -14.82 2.59
CA THR A 227 -27.41 -13.95 1.98
C THR A 227 -28.65 -13.85 2.88
N ALA A 228 -29.34 -12.72 2.80
CA ALA A 228 -30.62 -12.50 3.48
C ALA A 228 -31.77 -13.34 2.88
N GLU A 229 -31.60 -13.90 1.68
CA GLU A 229 -32.54 -14.89 1.10
C GLU A 229 -32.46 -16.25 1.80
N GLY A 230 -31.33 -16.53 2.46
CA GLY A 230 -31.04 -17.76 3.17
C GLY A 230 -30.70 -18.96 2.29
N ALA A 231 -30.12 -19.99 2.90
CA ALA A 231 -29.81 -21.25 2.24
C ALA A 231 -29.91 -22.48 3.15
N PRO A 232 -30.23 -23.66 2.57
CA PRO A 232 -30.40 -24.87 3.35
C PRO A 232 -29.05 -25.50 3.65
N ILE A 233 -28.85 -25.89 4.91
CA ILE A 233 -27.56 -26.39 5.41
C ILE A 233 -27.32 -27.84 4.93
N PRO A 234 -26.30 -28.13 4.11
CA PRO A 234 -26.04 -29.47 3.61
C PRO A 234 -25.36 -30.36 4.65
N ILE A 235 -25.72 -31.64 4.68
CA ILE A 235 -25.07 -32.70 5.46
C ILE A 235 -24.66 -33.82 4.49
N ARG A 236 -23.38 -34.21 4.48
CA ARG A 236 -22.93 -35.44 3.82
C ARG A 236 -23.23 -36.65 4.69
N ASN A 237 -24.03 -37.57 4.17
CA ASN A 237 -24.28 -38.85 4.82
C ASN A 237 -23.10 -39.81 4.62
N ARG A 238 -23.05 -40.87 5.45
CA ARG A 238 -22.00 -41.91 5.46
C ARG A 238 -21.87 -42.72 4.15
N ASN A 239 -22.83 -42.56 3.24
CA ASN A 239 -22.89 -43.15 1.89
C ASN A 239 -22.53 -42.14 0.78
N GLY A 240 -22.09 -40.92 1.11
CA GLY A 240 -21.77 -39.84 0.19
C GLY A 240 -22.96 -39.00 -0.31
N SER A 241 -24.21 -39.34 0.03
CA SER A 241 -25.37 -38.55 -0.44
C SER A 241 -25.56 -37.28 0.39
N ILE A 242 -25.83 -36.16 -0.28
CA ILE A 242 -26.18 -34.89 0.37
C ILE A 242 -27.64 -34.97 0.86
N SER A 243 -27.85 -34.68 2.14
CA SER A 243 -29.14 -34.32 2.74
C SER A 243 -29.04 -32.91 3.31
N TYR A 244 -30.11 -32.42 3.95
CA TYR A 244 -30.12 -31.11 4.60
C TYR A 244 -30.49 -31.24 6.09
N VAL A 245 -30.04 -30.28 6.91
CA VAL A 245 -30.48 -30.14 8.30
C VAL A 245 -32.01 -29.99 8.34
N ARG A 246 -32.63 -30.62 9.33
CA ARG A 246 -34.08 -30.51 9.59
C ARG A 246 -34.34 -30.15 11.04
N ASP A 247 -35.43 -29.45 11.27
CA ASP A 247 -35.92 -29.10 12.61
C ASP A 247 -36.70 -30.26 13.25
N ASP A 248 -37.19 -30.05 14.47
CA ASP A 248 -38.01 -31.04 15.21
C ASP A 248 -39.35 -31.36 14.52
N ASN A 249 -39.85 -30.49 13.63
CA ASN A 249 -41.05 -30.72 12.84
C ASN A 249 -40.77 -31.54 11.56
N GLY A 250 -39.49 -31.68 11.18
CA GLY A 250 -39.03 -32.37 9.99
C GLY A 250 -38.91 -31.47 8.76
N ASP A 251 -39.11 -30.16 8.89
CA ASP A 251 -38.92 -29.18 7.83
C ASP A 251 -37.43 -28.85 7.65
N VAL A 252 -37.02 -28.36 6.48
CA VAL A 252 -35.60 -28.08 6.17
C VAL A 252 -35.20 -26.75 6.80
N VAL A 253 -34.13 -26.75 7.60
CA VAL A 253 -33.58 -25.52 8.20
C VAL A 253 -32.94 -24.67 7.11
N GLN A 254 -33.37 -23.41 7.05
CA GLN A 254 -32.81 -22.35 6.22
C GLN A 254 -32.09 -21.38 7.15
N SER A 255 -30.79 -21.18 6.95
CA SER A 255 -30.03 -20.15 7.68
C SER A 255 -29.93 -18.89 6.84
N HIS A 256 -30.08 -17.74 7.47
CA HIS A 256 -30.11 -16.42 6.84
C HIS A 256 -29.02 -15.53 7.44
N LEU A 257 -28.50 -14.59 6.65
CA LEU A 257 -27.66 -13.52 7.20
C LEU A 257 -28.52 -12.52 7.99
N GLU A 258 -28.20 -12.30 9.27
CA GLU A 258 -28.81 -11.30 10.16
C GLU A 258 -27.89 -10.06 10.31
N PRO A 259 -27.94 -9.09 9.39
CA PRO A 259 -27.03 -7.94 9.41
C PRO A 259 -27.30 -6.98 10.59
N GLU A 260 -28.54 -6.86 11.06
CA GLU A 260 -28.93 -5.91 12.11
C GLU A 260 -28.14 -6.12 13.42
N THR A 261 -27.97 -7.39 13.83
CA THR A 261 -27.19 -7.78 15.02
C THR A 261 -25.72 -7.42 14.88
N LEU A 262 -25.15 -7.59 13.68
CA LEU A 262 -23.75 -7.32 13.38
C LEU A 262 -23.46 -5.82 13.25
N GLU A 263 -24.38 -5.06 12.64
CA GLU A 263 -24.35 -3.61 12.59
C GLU A 263 -24.37 -3.00 14.00
N GLU A 264 -25.24 -3.48 14.91
CA GLU A 264 -25.27 -2.96 16.29
C GLU A 264 -23.97 -3.29 17.05
N ILE A 265 -23.43 -4.52 16.94
CA ILE A 265 -22.17 -4.93 17.60
C ILE A 265 -20.99 -4.05 17.16
N ALA A 266 -20.87 -3.76 15.86
CA ALA A 266 -19.82 -2.89 15.34
C ALA A 266 -20.01 -1.44 15.80
N GLN A 267 -21.24 -0.90 15.70
CA GLN A 267 -21.53 0.48 16.11
C GLN A 267 -21.26 0.73 17.60
N VAL A 268 -21.59 -0.21 18.49
CA VAL A 268 -21.33 -0.04 19.94
C VAL A 268 -19.85 -0.16 20.33
N THR A 269 -18.99 -0.61 19.41
CA THR A 269 -17.54 -0.75 19.60
C THR A 269 -16.73 0.20 18.73
N ASN A 270 -17.38 1.18 18.08
CA ASN A 270 -16.76 2.14 17.18
C ASN A 270 -16.04 1.51 15.97
N GLY A 271 -16.46 0.29 15.58
CA GLY A 271 -16.13 -0.32 14.29
C GLY A 271 -17.25 -0.13 13.27
N PHE A 272 -17.20 -0.90 12.19
CA PHE A 272 -18.23 -0.91 11.14
C PHE A 272 -18.56 -2.33 10.68
N TYR A 273 -19.72 -2.48 10.04
CA TYR A 273 -20.19 -3.73 9.45
C TYR A 273 -19.97 -3.74 7.93
N VAL A 274 -19.61 -4.90 7.40
CA VAL A 274 -19.50 -5.17 5.95
C VAL A 274 -19.99 -6.58 5.61
N PRO A 275 -20.66 -6.80 4.47
CA PRO A 275 -20.87 -8.15 3.95
C PRO A 275 -19.56 -8.69 3.35
N LEU A 276 -19.22 -9.96 3.60
CA LEU A 276 -18.01 -10.60 3.06
C LEU A 276 -17.97 -10.60 1.52
N GLY A 277 -19.14 -10.72 0.90
CA GLY A 277 -19.29 -10.83 -0.56
C GLY A 277 -18.88 -12.19 -1.13
N THR A 278 -19.03 -12.34 -2.44
CA THR A 278 -18.66 -13.58 -3.15
C THR A 278 -17.17 -13.71 -3.41
N THR A 279 -16.44 -12.59 -3.41
CA THR A 279 -14.99 -12.50 -3.66
C THR A 279 -14.15 -12.29 -2.40
N GLY A 280 -14.76 -11.99 -1.24
CA GLY A 280 -14.04 -11.66 -0.01
C GLY A 280 -13.83 -10.16 0.26
N TYR A 281 -14.29 -9.29 -0.65
CA TYR A 281 -14.08 -7.83 -0.61
C TYR A 281 -14.49 -7.15 0.71
N GLY A 282 -15.40 -7.75 1.50
CA GLY A 282 -15.73 -7.22 2.82
C GLY A 282 -14.51 -7.17 3.74
N LEU A 283 -13.66 -8.20 3.72
CA LEU A 283 -12.47 -8.24 4.57
C LEU A 283 -11.40 -7.24 4.09
N GLU A 284 -11.26 -7.09 2.77
CA GLU A 284 -10.44 -6.04 2.13
C GLU A 284 -10.85 -4.64 2.62
N GLN A 285 -12.14 -4.35 2.72
CA GLN A 285 -12.64 -3.09 3.28
C GLN A 285 -12.32 -2.93 4.79
N VAL A 286 -12.30 -4.02 5.57
CA VAL A 286 -11.82 -3.98 6.98
C VAL A 286 -10.33 -3.67 7.04
N LEU A 287 -9.54 -4.16 6.08
CA LEU A 287 -8.11 -3.88 6.01
C LEU A 287 -7.86 -2.40 5.70
N GLU A 288 -8.45 -1.88 4.62
CA GLU A 288 -8.23 -0.50 4.17
C GLU A 288 -8.81 0.54 5.14
N ALA A 289 -10.10 0.45 5.46
CA ALA A 289 -10.80 1.47 6.23
C ALA A 289 -10.72 1.24 7.75
N GLY A 290 -10.52 0.00 8.18
CA GLY A 290 -10.38 -0.36 9.60
C GLY A 290 -8.93 -0.27 10.06
N VAL A 291 -8.08 -1.19 9.59
CA VAL A 291 -6.68 -1.31 10.04
C VAL A 291 -5.81 -0.19 9.47
N GLY A 292 -5.92 0.09 8.17
CA GLY A 292 -5.10 1.08 7.46
C GLY A 292 -5.37 2.54 7.83
N SER A 293 -6.46 2.83 8.56
CA SER A 293 -6.77 4.17 9.06
C SER A 293 -6.10 4.50 10.41
N ILE A 294 -5.45 3.52 11.05
CA ILE A 294 -4.79 3.69 12.35
C ILE A 294 -3.38 4.30 12.14
N PRO A 295 -3.07 5.48 12.72
CA PRO A 295 -1.79 6.14 12.51
C PRO A 295 -0.59 5.34 13.05
N GLU A 296 0.47 5.20 12.26
CA GLU A 296 1.71 4.51 12.65
C GLU A 296 2.50 5.22 13.77
N GLU A 297 2.22 6.50 14.03
CA GLU A 297 3.12 7.37 14.82
C GLU A 297 3.13 7.11 16.34
N GLU A 298 2.18 6.35 16.92
CA GLU A 298 1.92 6.41 18.37
C GLU A 298 2.53 5.27 19.23
N ILE A 299 3.08 4.19 18.65
CA ILE A 299 3.57 3.04 19.43
C ILE A 299 5.08 2.83 19.27
N SER A 300 5.78 3.03 20.39
CA SER A 300 7.25 3.11 20.50
C SER A 300 8.02 1.98 19.80
N SER A 301 9.05 2.34 19.04
CA SER A 301 10.03 1.41 18.46
C SER A 301 10.74 0.60 19.55
N GLN A 302 10.28 -0.63 19.78
CA GLN A 302 10.97 -1.55 20.68
C GLN A 302 12.23 -2.07 19.98
N LEU A 303 13.38 -1.53 20.38
CA LEU A 303 14.70 -1.95 19.91
C LEU A 303 14.92 -3.44 20.23
N GLN A 304 14.73 -4.32 19.24
CA GLN A 304 14.94 -5.74 19.42
C GLN A 304 16.44 -6.06 19.36
N ARG A 305 16.92 -6.79 20.36
CA ARG A 305 18.34 -7.12 20.53
C ARG A 305 18.68 -8.43 19.81
N THR A 306 19.01 -8.36 18.53
CA THR A 306 19.37 -9.54 17.72
C THR A 306 20.84 -9.94 17.96
N ALA A 307 21.10 -11.23 18.18
CA ALA A 307 22.44 -11.73 18.50
C ALA A 307 23.28 -11.92 17.23
N ILE A 308 24.50 -11.39 17.18
CA ILE A 308 25.33 -11.44 15.97
C ILE A 308 26.04 -12.79 15.88
N GLU A 309 25.78 -13.50 14.79
CA GLU A 309 26.40 -14.80 14.50
C GLU A 309 27.81 -14.65 13.92
N ARG A 310 28.72 -15.51 14.39
CA ARG A 310 30.16 -15.41 14.10
C ARG A 310 30.76 -16.74 13.60
N PHE A 311 29.94 -17.59 12.98
CA PHE A 311 30.32 -18.91 12.47
C PHE A 311 31.38 -18.85 11.35
N GLN A 312 31.56 -17.71 10.70
CA GLN A 312 32.54 -17.51 9.61
C GLN A 312 33.98 -17.74 10.09
N TRP A 313 34.29 -17.39 11.35
CA TRP A 313 35.62 -17.60 11.94
C TRP A 313 35.98 -19.10 12.08
N PRO A 314 35.21 -19.94 12.80
CA PRO A 314 35.49 -21.37 12.86
C PRO A 314 35.38 -22.06 11.49
N LEU A 315 34.47 -21.61 10.61
CA LEU A 315 34.37 -22.14 9.25
C LEU A 315 35.65 -21.88 8.42
N GLY A 316 36.19 -20.66 8.47
CA GLY A 316 37.45 -20.31 7.80
C GLY A 316 38.64 -21.13 8.33
N VAL A 317 38.70 -21.38 9.63
CA VAL A 317 39.73 -22.24 10.25
C VAL A 317 39.56 -23.71 9.83
N SER A 318 38.33 -24.20 9.70
CA SER A 318 38.02 -25.53 9.18
C SER A 318 38.52 -25.71 7.74
N ILE A 319 38.15 -24.80 6.85
CA ILE A 319 38.57 -24.77 5.44
C ILE A 319 40.10 -24.71 5.34
N PHE A 320 40.76 -23.89 6.17
CA PHE A 320 42.23 -23.81 6.22
C PHE A 320 42.87 -25.17 6.54
N PHE A 321 42.34 -25.93 7.50
CA PHE A 321 42.89 -27.25 7.82
C PHE A 321 42.63 -28.27 6.71
N PHE A 322 41.46 -28.27 6.06
CA PHE A 322 41.23 -29.13 4.90
C PHE A 322 42.12 -28.77 3.71
N ALA A 323 42.38 -27.49 3.45
CA ALA A 323 43.34 -27.04 2.43
C ALA A 323 44.81 -27.39 2.78
N LEU A 324 45.15 -27.49 4.06
CA LEU A 324 46.49 -27.89 4.53
C LEU A 324 46.75 -29.41 4.40
N GLU A 325 45.70 -30.23 4.43
CA GLU A 325 45.73 -31.70 4.32
C GLU A 325 46.55 -32.21 3.11
N PRO A 326 46.32 -31.75 1.85
CA PRO A 326 47.02 -32.26 0.67
C PRO A 326 48.50 -31.83 0.63
N LEU A 327 48.84 -30.67 1.21
CA LEU A 327 50.21 -30.15 1.27
C LEU A 327 51.14 -31.06 2.11
N ILE A 328 50.59 -31.85 3.04
CA ILE A 328 51.34 -32.75 3.93
C ILE A 328 51.61 -34.10 3.24
N GLY A 329 52.63 -34.12 2.38
CA GLY A 329 53.09 -35.33 1.70
C GLY A 329 53.55 -36.46 2.63
N THR A 330 52.96 -37.65 2.48
CA THR A 330 53.16 -38.84 3.34
C THR A 330 54.53 -39.52 3.20
N ARG A 331 55.28 -39.24 2.12
CA ARG A 331 56.63 -39.77 1.87
C ARG A 331 57.72 -38.94 2.55
N ARG A 332 58.75 -39.60 3.07
CA ARG A 332 59.96 -39.00 3.64
C ARG A 332 60.82 -38.49 2.47
N ARG A 333 60.70 -37.19 2.12
CA ARG A 333 61.59 -36.57 1.11
C ARG A 333 63.05 -36.79 1.53
N ARG A 334 63.84 -37.55 0.76
CA ARG A 334 65.30 -37.39 0.75
C ARG A 334 65.55 -35.96 0.28
N LEU A 335 66.17 -35.14 1.13
CA LEU A 335 66.59 -33.79 0.79
C LEU A 335 67.70 -33.86 -0.27
N PHE A 336 67.31 -33.96 -1.54
CA PHE A 336 68.19 -33.58 -2.63
C PHE A 336 68.45 -32.09 -2.51
N ARG A 337 69.73 -31.76 -2.41
CA ARG A 337 70.26 -30.41 -2.19
C ARG A 337 70.23 -29.64 -3.51
N GLY A 338 69.03 -29.30 -3.96
CA GLY A 338 68.74 -28.55 -5.18
C GLY A 338 67.71 -27.46 -4.90
N LYS A 339 67.95 -26.25 -5.43
CA LYS A 339 67.09 -25.07 -5.22
C LYS A 339 65.70 -25.36 -5.78
N SER A 340 64.66 -25.29 -4.94
CA SER A 340 63.25 -25.46 -5.35
C SER A 340 62.46 -24.25 -4.90
N THR A 341 61.96 -23.50 -5.89
CA THR A 341 61.14 -22.29 -5.77
C THR A 341 59.64 -22.60 -5.62
N SER A 342 59.30 -23.78 -5.10
CA SER A 342 57.93 -24.33 -5.15
C SER A 342 57.19 -24.30 -3.81
N ALA A 343 57.65 -23.47 -2.85
CA ALA A 343 57.03 -23.33 -1.52
C ALA A 343 56.32 -21.97 -1.31
N VAL A 344 56.50 -21.01 -2.22
CA VAL A 344 55.95 -19.65 -2.07
C VAL A 344 54.51 -19.59 -2.61
N SER A 345 54.20 -20.30 -3.70
CA SER A 345 52.92 -20.25 -4.41
C SER A 345 51.71 -20.72 -3.59
N ALA A 346 51.92 -21.58 -2.59
CA ALA A 346 50.86 -22.09 -1.73
C ALA A 346 50.52 -21.14 -0.57
N LEU A 347 51.42 -20.23 -0.20
CA LEU A 347 51.18 -19.26 0.87
C LEU A 347 50.41 -18.03 0.34
N THR A 348 50.69 -17.62 -0.90
CA THR A 348 50.06 -16.46 -1.55
C THR A 348 48.56 -16.64 -1.83
N LEU A 349 48.10 -17.88 -2.05
CA LEU A 349 46.68 -18.17 -2.31
C LEU A 349 45.81 -18.06 -1.05
N VAL A 350 46.37 -18.31 0.13
CA VAL A 350 45.64 -18.23 1.41
C VAL A 350 45.55 -16.79 1.93
N THR A 351 46.54 -15.94 1.63
CA THR A 351 46.50 -14.51 1.98
C THR A 351 45.53 -13.67 1.15
N LEU A 352 45.11 -14.15 -0.02
CA LEU A 352 44.24 -13.41 -0.95
C LEU A 352 42.74 -13.59 -0.68
N LEU A 353 42.36 -14.51 0.22
CA LEU A 353 40.95 -14.84 0.52
C LEU A 353 40.49 -14.36 1.92
N GLY A 354 41.32 -13.60 2.64
CA GLY A 354 41.16 -13.37 4.08
C GLY A 354 41.07 -11.91 4.55
N LEU A 355 40.97 -10.93 3.64
CA LEU A 355 40.92 -9.50 3.99
C LEU A 355 39.80 -8.76 3.23
N GLY A 356 38.56 -9.16 3.51
CA GLY A 356 37.37 -8.32 3.28
C GLY A 356 37.03 -7.52 4.53
N LEU A 357 37.45 -6.26 4.60
CA LEU A 357 36.89 -5.24 5.49
C LEU A 357 36.85 -3.90 4.74
N PRO A 358 35.83 -3.06 4.98
CA PRO A 358 35.52 -1.89 4.15
C PRO A 358 36.53 -0.76 4.37
N LYS A 359 36.63 0.12 3.38
CA LYS A 359 37.40 1.37 3.46
C LYS A 359 36.71 2.48 2.69
N ASP A 360 35.76 3.11 3.36
CA ASP A 360 35.49 4.52 3.13
C ASP A 360 36.69 5.35 3.60
N HIS A 361 36.84 6.52 2.97
CA HIS A 361 37.81 7.58 3.29
C HIS A 361 39.30 7.24 3.11
N LEU A 362 39.92 7.87 2.11
CA LEU A 362 41.05 8.80 2.33
C LEU A 362 41.38 9.59 1.06
N THR A 363 41.37 10.92 1.22
CA THR A 363 41.70 11.94 0.21
C THR A 363 43.21 12.03 -0.07
N ALA A 364 43.62 12.17 -1.34
CA ALA A 364 44.92 12.75 -1.73
C ALA A 364 45.00 13.15 -3.23
N GLN A 365 44.51 14.37 -3.52
CA GLN A 365 45.12 15.40 -4.39
C GLN A 365 46.40 15.09 -5.21
N GLU A 366 46.34 15.29 -6.53
CA GLU A 366 47.37 15.78 -7.50
C GLU A 366 46.73 15.72 -8.93
N SER A 367 46.99 16.56 -9.94
CA SER A 367 47.61 17.88 -10.10
C SER A 367 47.27 18.39 -11.52
N GLU A 368 46.70 19.60 -11.70
CA GLU A 368 46.45 20.18 -13.03
C GLU A 368 47.72 20.66 -13.77
N ALA A 369 47.69 20.63 -15.11
CA ALA A 369 48.58 21.39 -15.99
C ALA A 369 47.90 21.67 -17.37
N PRO A 370 48.17 22.80 -18.07
CA PRO A 370 47.12 23.48 -18.84
C PRO A 370 47.39 23.80 -20.34
N LEU A 371 46.28 24.04 -21.09
CA LEU A 371 46.14 24.88 -22.32
C LEU A 371 46.73 24.32 -23.65
N PRO A 372 46.30 24.78 -24.87
CA PRO A 372 45.64 26.07 -25.20
C PRO A 372 44.43 26.06 -26.18
N ASP A 373 43.98 27.28 -26.55
CA ASP A 373 42.70 27.65 -27.18
C ASP A 373 42.53 27.43 -28.71
N ALA A 374 41.25 27.24 -29.12
CA ALA A 374 40.50 27.85 -30.25
C ALA A 374 41.04 27.75 -31.72
N PRO A 375 40.16 27.62 -32.76
CA PRO A 375 38.89 28.35 -32.88
C PRO A 375 37.66 27.55 -33.38
N VAL A 376 36.51 28.23 -33.31
CA VAL A 376 35.18 27.79 -33.79
C VAL A 376 35.10 27.79 -35.32
N GLU A 377 34.56 26.73 -35.90
CA GLU A 377 34.00 26.74 -37.26
C GLU A 377 32.63 26.04 -37.26
N THR A 378 31.61 26.74 -37.76
CA THR A 378 30.20 26.35 -37.68
C THR A 378 29.78 25.48 -38.87
N ALA A 379 29.29 24.26 -38.64
CA ALA A 379 28.56 23.52 -39.66
C ALA A 379 27.64 22.41 -39.09
N ILE A 380 26.33 22.61 -39.25
CA ILE A 380 25.29 21.58 -39.44
C ILE A 380 24.93 20.73 -38.21
N VAL A 381 23.62 20.72 -37.91
CA VAL A 381 22.98 19.83 -36.93
C VAL A 381 22.69 18.48 -37.58
N GLU A 382 23.31 17.43 -37.06
CA GLU A 382 22.74 16.08 -37.03
C GLU A 382 22.75 15.67 -35.55
N GLU A 383 21.63 15.15 -35.04
CA GLU A 383 21.50 14.72 -33.65
C GLU A 383 22.24 13.38 -33.48
N GLU A 384 23.50 13.42 -33.02
CA GLU A 384 24.16 12.24 -32.46
C GLU A 384 23.55 11.91 -31.10
N GLU A 385 23.20 10.63 -30.89
CA GLU A 385 22.73 10.14 -29.59
C GLU A 385 23.76 10.44 -28.50
N GLU A 386 23.29 10.97 -27.37
CA GLU A 386 24.10 11.20 -26.18
C GLU A 386 24.69 9.86 -25.70
N VAL A 387 26.01 9.68 -25.89
CA VAL A 387 26.71 8.47 -25.47
C VAL A 387 26.78 8.48 -23.93
N PRO A 388 26.07 7.59 -23.23
CA PRO A 388 26.11 7.56 -21.78
C PRO A 388 27.51 7.10 -21.31
N GLU A 389 27.96 7.61 -20.16
CA GLU A 389 29.24 7.19 -19.58
C GLU A 389 29.29 5.65 -19.38
N PRO A 390 30.47 5.01 -19.52
CA PRO A 390 30.57 3.57 -19.42
C PRO A 390 30.29 3.09 -17.99
N GLU A 391 29.09 2.53 -17.81
CA GLU A 391 28.69 1.76 -16.62
C GLU A 391 29.71 0.67 -16.26
N PRO A 392 29.81 0.26 -14.98
CA PRO A 392 30.74 -0.78 -14.55
C PRO A 392 30.54 -2.08 -15.34
N GLU A 393 31.60 -2.56 -16.00
CA GLU A 393 31.53 -3.69 -16.94
C GLU A 393 31.05 -5.01 -16.31
N THR A 394 29.74 -5.26 -16.34
CA THR A 394 29.15 -6.57 -16.02
C THR A 394 29.70 -7.65 -16.97
N ALA A 395 29.58 -8.92 -16.58
CA ALA A 395 30.09 -10.02 -17.40
C ALA A 395 29.43 -10.07 -18.79
N PHE A 396 28.14 -9.72 -18.86
CA PHE A 396 27.37 -9.72 -20.11
C PHE A 396 27.66 -8.48 -20.98
N THR A 397 27.91 -7.31 -20.38
CA THR A 397 28.40 -6.13 -21.12
C THR A 397 29.74 -6.42 -21.81
N ARG A 398 30.66 -7.14 -21.13
CA ARG A 398 31.91 -7.63 -21.76
C ARG A 398 31.66 -8.71 -22.82
N ALA A 399 30.70 -9.60 -22.63
CA ALA A 399 30.34 -10.61 -23.63
C ALA A 399 29.76 -9.96 -24.91
N LEU A 400 28.90 -8.95 -24.76
CA LEU A 400 28.35 -8.18 -25.88
C LEU A 400 29.42 -7.34 -26.60
N ALA A 401 30.41 -6.80 -25.88
CA ALA A 401 31.55 -6.11 -26.48
C ALA A 401 32.44 -7.07 -27.31
N ALA A 402 32.51 -8.35 -26.94
CA ALA A 402 33.24 -9.38 -27.67
C ALA A 402 32.44 -9.98 -28.84
N GLU A 403 31.14 -10.23 -28.65
CA GLU A 403 30.23 -10.84 -29.62
C GLU A 403 28.89 -10.09 -29.73
N PRO A 404 28.83 -8.94 -30.44
CA PRO A 404 27.62 -8.10 -30.50
C PRO A 404 26.38 -8.77 -31.13
N LEU A 405 26.55 -9.91 -31.81
CA LEU A 405 25.49 -10.66 -32.50
C LEU A 405 25.06 -11.93 -31.74
N ASN A 406 25.47 -12.11 -30.48
CA ASN A 406 25.15 -13.29 -29.68
C ASN A 406 23.77 -13.13 -28.99
N PRO A 407 22.73 -13.90 -29.38
CA PRO A 407 21.38 -13.74 -28.82
C PRO A 407 21.30 -14.07 -27.32
N VAL A 408 22.13 -14.99 -26.82
CA VAL A 408 22.15 -15.37 -25.40
C VAL A 408 22.74 -14.25 -24.55
N ALA A 409 23.78 -13.56 -25.04
CA ALA A 409 24.35 -12.40 -24.36
C ALA A 409 23.34 -11.24 -24.25
N HIS A 410 22.55 -11.00 -25.31
CA HIS A 410 21.45 -10.01 -25.29
C HIS A 410 20.34 -10.42 -24.32
N PHE A 411 19.91 -11.69 -24.32
CA PHE A 411 18.92 -12.20 -23.35
C PHE A 411 19.41 -11.99 -21.91
N ASN A 412 20.65 -12.36 -21.61
CA ASN A 412 21.22 -12.23 -20.28
C ASN A 412 21.33 -10.78 -19.80
N ARG A 413 21.69 -9.82 -20.68
CA ARG A 413 21.71 -8.39 -20.32
C ARG A 413 20.28 -7.84 -20.15
N GLY A 414 19.31 -8.30 -20.95
CA GLY A 414 17.89 -8.01 -20.71
C GLY A 414 17.42 -8.51 -19.34
N THR A 415 17.81 -9.73 -18.96
CA THR A 415 17.51 -10.32 -17.64
C THR A 415 18.22 -9.58 -16.50
N GLU A 416 19.45 -9.11 -16.69
CA GLU A 416 20.16 -8.25 -15.71
C GLU A 416 19.46 -6.88 -15.55
N LEU A 417 19.08 -6.22 -16.65
CA LEU A 417 18.37 -4.94 -16.61
C LEU A 417 16.95 -5.04 -16.00
N TYR A 418 16.26 -6.17 -16.18
CA TYR A 418 14.98 -6.43 -15.51
C TYR A 418 15.18 -6.64 -14.00
N GLU A 419 16.27 -7.31 -13.56
CA GLU A 419 16.65 -7.41 -12.14
C GLU A 419 17.08 -6.04 -11.56
N GLU A 420 17.57 -5.12 -12.40
CA GLU A 420 17.88 -3.71 -12.08
C GLU A 420 16.63 -2.79 -12.18
N GLU A 421 15.43 -3.35 -12.39
CA GLU A 421 14.14 -2.65 -12.60
C GLU A 421 14.09 -1.70 -13.82
N ASP A 422 15.12 -1.70 -14.68
CA ASP A 422 15.13 -0.97 -15.95
C ASP A 422 14.45 -1.77 -17.06
N TYR A 423 13.13 -1.91 -16.92
CA TYR A 423 12.28 -2.63 -17.85
C TYR A 423 12.35 -2.04 -19.28
N THR A 424 12.68 -0.75 -19.43
CA THR A 424 12.78 -0.06 -20.72
C THR A 424 14.04 -0.42 -21.49
N ARG A 425 15.21 -0.51 -20.83
CA ARG A 425 16.41 -1.08 -21.46
C ARG A 425 16.29 -2.59 -21.61
N ALA A 426 15.71 -3.30 -20.63
CA ALA A 426 15.49 -4.75 -20.70
C ALA A 426 14.71 -5.18 -21.95
N ALA A 427 13.60 -4.50 -22.26
CA ALA A 427 12.77 -4.79 -23.45
C ALA A 427 13.56 -4.63 -24.76
N LYS A 428 14.46 -3.65 -24.87
CA LYS A 428 15.34 -3.47 -26.04
C LYS A 428 16.28 -4.67 -26.23
N PHE A 429 16.92 -5.12 -25.15
CA PHE A 429 17.85 -6.25 -25.20
C PHE A 429 17.14 -7.59 -25.48
N PHE A 430 15.95 -7.83 -24.91
CA PHE A 430 15.16 -9.02 -25.29
C PHE A 430 14.69 -8.96 -26.75
N THR A 431 14.26 -7.79 -27.25
CA THR A 431 13.88 -7.63 -28.67
C THR A 431 15.05 -7.94 -29.61
N GLU A 432 16.26 -7.48 -29.27
CA GLU A 432 17.47 -7.75 -30.07
C GLU A 432 17.90 -9.23 -29.97
N SER A 433 17.74 -9.86 -28.81
CA SER A 433 17.90 -11.31 -28.63
C SER A 433 16.95 -12.11 -29.53
N LEU A 434 15.67 -11.73 -29.57
CA LEU A 434 14.64 -12.35 -30.41
C LEU A 434 15.00 -12.24 -31.90
N ARG A 435 15.46 -11.05 -32.33
CA ARG A 435 15.89 -10.75 -33.71
C ARG A 435 17.11 -11.55 -34.16
N LEU A 436 18.01 -11.88 -33.23
CA LEU A 436 19.25 -12.61 -33.49
C LEU A 436 19.08 -14.13 -33.40
N SER A 437 18.15 -14.62 -32.56
CA SER A 437 17.86 -16.05 -32.43
C SER A 437 17.21 -16.65 -33.68
N ARG A 438 17.36 -17.96 -33.82
CA ARG A 438 16.64 -18.81 -34.79
C ARG A 438 16.10 -20.10 -34.16
N ASP A 439 16.23 -20.22 -32.85
CA ASP A 439 15.72 -21.36 -32.07
C ASP A 439 14.37 -20.96 -31.48
N PHE A 440 13.31 -21.67 -31.87
CA PHE A 440 11.94 -21.37 -31.47
C PHE A 440 11.69 -21.57 -29.98
N ALA A 441 12.34 -22.54 -29.34
CA ALA A 441 12.20 -22.74 -27.89
C ALA A 441 12.84 -21.57 -27.13
N PHE A 442 14.05 -21.18 -27.53
CA PHE A 442 14.71 -19.98 -27.00
C PHE A 442 13.91 -18.70 -27.30
N GLN A 443 13.28 -18.58 -28.47
CA GLN A 443 12.41 -17.43 -28.79
C GLN A 443 11.15 -17.40 -27.92
N ALA A 444 10.57 -18.56 -27.56
CA ALA A 444 9.46 -18.63 -26.61
C ALA A 444 9.87 -18.07 -25.23
N ASP A 445 11.03 -18.49 -24.72
CA ASP A 445 11.61 -17.95 -23.47
C ASP A 445 11.85 -16.43 -23.53
N VAL A 446 12.28 -15.91 -24.69
CA VAL A 446 12.50 -14.46 -24.91
C VAL A 446 11.17 -13.70 -24.94
N PHE A 447 10.16 -14.23 -25.63
CA PHE A 447 8.81 -13.68 -25.64
C PHE A 447 8.18 -13.69 -24.25
N TYR A 448 8.35 -14.77 -23.50
CA TYR A 448 7.89 -14.86 -22.11
C TYR A 448 8.52 -13.79 -21.21
N ASN A 449 9.84 -13.56 -21.33
CA ASN A 449 10.51 -12.48 -20.60
C ASN A 449 10.09 -11.08 -21.10
N LEU A 450 9.82 -10.89 -22.40
CA LEU A 450 9.22 -9.65 -22.93
C LEU A 450 7.82 -9.41 -22.36
N GLY A 451 6.99 -10.45 -22.26
CA GLY A 451 5.65 -10.39 -21.67
C GLY A 451 5.69 -9.89 -20.24
N ASN A 452 6.56 -10.47 -19.41
CA ASN A 452 6.80 -10.00 -18.05
C ASN A 452 7.36 -8.56 -18.01
N THR A 453 8.26 -8.21 -18.93
CA THR A 453 8.86 -6.86 -19.01
C THR A 453 7.82 -5.79 -19.35
N HIS A 454 7.01 -5.99 -20.38
CA HIS A 454 5.93 -5.06 -20.76
C HIS A 454 4.85 -4.96 -19.68
N TYR A 455 4.55 -6.04 -18.95
CA TYR A 455 3.65 -5.98 -17.80
C TYR A 455 4.19 -5.09 -16.68
N ARG A 456 5.46 -5.29 -16.30
CA ARG A 456 6.16 -4.45 -15.30
C ARG A 456 6.29 -2.99 -15.73
N GLN A 457 6.54 -2.69 -17.00
CA GLN A 457 6.49 -1.32 -17.52
C GLN A 457 5.12 -0.66 -17.29
N GLY A 458 4.03 -1.40 -17.52
CA GLY A 458 2.68 -0.93 -17.22
C GLY A 458 2.48 -0.65 -15.73
N LEU A 459 2.97 -1.55 -14.85
CA LEU A 459 2.91 -1.34 -13.39
C LEU A 459 3.69 -0.10 -12.93
N VAL A 460 4.93 0.09 -13.40
CA VAL A 460 5.73 1.28 -13.04
C VAL A 460 5.14 2.57 -13.61
N SER A 461 4.33 2.51 -14.66
CA SER A 461 3.63 3.69 -15.21
C SER A 461 2.49 4.19 -14.30
N PHE A 462 2.04 3.40 -13.31
CA PHE A 462 1.04 3.83 -12.32
C PHE A 462 1.58 4.75 -11.20
N THR A 463 2.82 5.25 -11.28
CA THR A 463 3.34 6.21 -10.28
C THR A 463 2.55 7.53 -10.29
N GLY A 464 1.58 7.66 -9.39
CA GLY A 464 0.66 8.80 -9.25
C GLY A 464 -0.43 8.51 -8.21
N GLU A 465 -1.51 9.29 -8.22
CA GLU A 465 -2.72 8.96 -7.45
C GLU A 465 -3.31 7.63 -7.95
N SER A 466 -3.77 6.78 -7.03
CA SER A 466 -4.41 5.51 -7.40
C SER A 466 -5.69 5.77 -8.20
N PRO A 467 -6.05 4.95 -9.22
CA PRO A 467 -7.33 5.06 -9.94
C PRO A 467 -8.56 5.14 -9.03
N GLY A 468 -8.50 4.53 -7.84
CA GLY A 468 -9.52 4.65 -6.79
C GLY A 468 -9.61 6.07 -6.21
N GLN A 469 -8.48 6.69 -5.89
CA GLN A 469 -8.44 8.07 -5.36
C GLN A 469 -8.93 9.09 -6.39
N VAL A 470 -8.58 8.92 -7.68
CA VAL A 470 -9.08 9.81 -8.75
C VAL A 470 -10.60 9.66 -8.93
N THR A 471 -11.14 8.44 -8.82
CA THR A 471 -12.59 8.23 -8.88
C THR A 471 -13.32 8.73 -7.63
N GLU A 472 -12.74 8.59 -6.43
CA GLU A 472 -13.31 9.07 -5.18
C GLU A 472 -13.33 10.61 -5.09
N THR A 473 -12.22 11.27 -5.42
CA THR A 473 -12.14 12.74 -5.47
C THR A 473 -13.14 13.30 -6.47
N ALA A 474 -13.20 12.76 -7.70
CA ALA A 474 -14.16 13.18 -8.70
C ALA A 474 -15.63 12.88 -8.32
N THR A 475 -15.89 11.81 -7.58
CA THR A 475 -17.24 11.48 -7.06
C THR A 475 -17.63 12.44 -5.93
N THR A 476 -16.70 12.76 -5.04
CA THR A 476 -16.86 13.75 -3.96
C THR A 476 -17.16 15.14 -4.53
N VAL A 477 -16.43 15.55 -5.58
CA VAL A 477 -16.73 16.75 -6.37
C VAL A 477 -18.17 16.67 -6.90
N SER A 478 -18.60 15.58 -7.54
CA SER A 478 -19.97 15.42 -8.05
C SER A 478 -21.05 15.52 -6.95
N GLY A 479 -20.79 14.99 -5.74
CA GLY A 479 -21.68 15.11 -4.60
C GLY A 479 -21.81 16.56 -4.11
N GLN A 480 -20.67 17.24 -3.93
CA GLN A 480 -20.61 18.65 -3.55
C GLN A 480 -21.11 19.62 -4.63
N ASN A 481 -21.30 19.17 -5.88
CA ASN A 481 -21.85 19.98 -6.97
C ASN A 481 -23.34 20.35 -6.76
N GLN A 482 -24.10 19.54 -6.00
CA GLN A 482 -25.56 19.70 -5.93
C GLN A 482 -26.09 20.98 -5.23
N PRO A 483 -25.53 21.46 -4.09
CA PRO A 483 -26.15 22.58 -3.37
C PRO A 483 -26.11 23.94 -4.11
N PRO A 484 -24.98 24.41 -4.69
CA PRO A 484 -24.95 25.68 -5.43
C PRO A 484 -25.86 25.65 -6.66
N MET A 485 -25.86 24.53 -7.38
CA MET A 485 -26.72 24.27 -8.54
C MET A 485 -28.21 24.38 -8.18
N LYS A 486 -28.64 23.70 -7.11
CA LYS A 486 -30.01 23.77 -6.61
C LYS A 486 -30.39 25.19 -6.16
N ALA A 487 -29.48 25.91 -5.50
CA ALA A 487 -29.72 27.28 -5.08
C ALA A 487 -29.89 28.25 -6.27
N GLY A 488 -29.00 28.19 -7.27
CA GLY A 488 -29.11 28.99 -8.49
C GLY A 488 -30.40 28.69 -9.27
N GLN A 489 -30.71 27.40 -9.46
CA GLN A 489 -31.94 26.97 -10.14
C GLN A 489 -33.20 27.40 -9.37
N GLN A 490 -33.18 27.36 -8.03
CA GLN A 490 -34.29 27.85 -7.19
C GLN A 490 -34.50 29.35 -7.37
N ILE A 491 -33.44 30.17 -7.32
CA ILE A 491 -33.51 31.63 -7.53
C ILE A 491 -34.18 31.94 -8.87
N LEU A 492 -33.71 31.33 -9.97
CA LEU A 492 -34.29 31.52 -11.31
C LEU A 492 -35.76 31.10 -11.38
N ASN A 493 -36.12 29.96 -10.78
CA ASN A 493 -37.51 29.47 -10.75
C ASN A 493 -38.45 30.39 -9.96
N THR A 494 -37.95 31.07 -8.90
CA THR A 494 -38.75 31.99 -8.09
C THR A 494 -38.81 33.42 -8.61
N ALA A 495 -37.81 33.85 -9.40
CA ALA A 495 -37.63 35.23 -9.84
C ALA A 495 -38.87 35.86 -10.51
N ALA A 496 -39.66 35.06 -11.24
CA ALA A 496 -40.89 35.50 -11.91
C ALA A 496 -42.04 35.89 -10.95
N TYR A 497 -41.98 35.48 -9.68
CA TYR A 497 -43.02 35.72 -8.66
C TYR A 497 -42.51 36.53 -7.47
N GLN A 498 -41.22 36.40 -7.17
CA GLN A 498 -40.54 37.10 -6.08
C GLN A 498 -39.13 37.47 -6.55
N PRO A 499 -38.85 38.75 -6.84
CA PRO A 499 -37.52 39.19 -7.23
C PRO A 499 -36.51 38.88 -6.10
N PRO A 500 -35.37 38.22 -6.40
CA PRO A 500 -34.32 37.97 -5.40
C PRO A 500 -33.59 39.28 -5.05
N GLU A 501 -32.92 39.31 -3.91
CA GLU A 501 -32.05 40.43 -3.53
C GLU A 501 -30.75 40.41 -4.36
N GLN A 502 -30.22 41.58 -4.77
CA GLN A 502 -28.96 41.65 -5.53
C GLN A 502 -27.79 40.96 -4.81
N GLN A 503 -27.72 41.06 -3.47
CA GLN A 503 -26.71 40.38 -2.66
C GLN A 503 -26.84 38.85 -2.74
N GLN A 504 -28.08 38.33 -2.78
CA GLN A 504 -28.35 36.90 -2.95
C GLN A 504 -27.95 36.40 -4.35
N LEU A 505 -28.19 37.21 -5.38
CA LEU A 505 -27.73 36.95 -6.76
C LEU A 505 -26.20 36.89 -6.84
N GLN A 506 -25.50 37.89 -6.28
CA GLN A 506 -24.04 37.94 -6.27
C GLN A 506 -23.43 36.75 -5.52
N GLN A 507 -23.98 36.36 -4.37
CA GLN A 507 -23.55 35.18 -3.61
C GLN A 507 -23.75 33.87 -4.39
N ALA A 508 -24.89 33.72 -5.08
CA ALA A 508 -25.16 32.55 -5.91
C ALA A 508 -24.21 32.46 -7.11
N ILE A 509 -23.93 33.59 -7.78
CA ILE A 509 -22.97 33.68 -8.88
C ILE A 509 -21.56 33.30 -8.40
N SER A 510 -21.08 33.90 -7.29
CA SER A 510 -19.73 33.61 -6.79
C SER A 510 -19.58 32.15 -6.34
N ALA A 511 -20.62 31.56 -5.73
CA ALA A 511 -20.61 30.15 -5.35
C ALA A 511 -20.56 29.24 -6.59
N LEU A 512 -21.31 29.57 -7.66
CA LEU A 512 -21.26 28.84 -8.92
C LEU A 512 -19.94 29.03 -9.68
N GLU A 513 -19.30 30.19 -9.60
CA GLU A 513 -17.98 30.43 -10.22
C GLU A 513 -16.87 29.61 -9.52
N GLN A 514 -16.85 29.57 -8.18
CA GLN A 514 -15.97 28.65 -7.45
C GLN A 514 -16.25 27.17 -7.82
N ARG A 515 -17.54 26.83 -7.96
CA ARG A 515 -18.01 25.49 -8.34
C ARG A 515 -17.58 25.09 -9.76
N LYS A 516 -17.55 26.06 -10.69
CA LYS A 516 -17.03 25.89 -12.06
C LYS A 516 -15.55 25.54 -12.05
N THR A 517 -14.73 26.26 -11.29
CA THR A 517 -13.28 26.01 -11.18
C THR A 517 -12.99 24.60 -10.66
N ALA A 518 -13.58 24.22 -9.53
CA ALA A 518 -13.41 22.87 -8.96
C ALA A 518 -13.89 21.75 -9.89
N THR A 519 -14.96 21.99 -10.66
CA THR A 519 -15.44 21.04 -11.67
C THR A 519 -14.47 20.93 -12.87
N GLY A 520 -13.85 22.04 -13.28
CA GLY A 520 -12.81 22.06 -14.31
C GLY A 520 -11.55 21.28 -13.91
N GLU A 521 -11.07 21.48 -12.68
CA GLU A 521 -9.93 20.74 -12.11
C GLU A 521 -10.23 19.23 -12.02
N SER A 522 -11.46 18.86 -11.65
CA SER A 522 -11.92 17.46 -11.64
C SER A 522 -11.98 16.83 -13.03
N ILE A 523 -12.38 17.59 -14.07
CA ILE A 523 -12.36 17.10 -15.46
C ILE A 523 -10.91 16.92 -15.95
N GLN A 524 -9.99 17.80 -15.55
CA GLN A 524 -8.58 17.74 -15.95
C GLN A 524 -7.83 16.57 -15.29
N THR A 525 -8.06 16.33 -13.99
CA THR A 525 -7.51 15.16 -13.27
C THR A 525 -8.01 13.84 -13.85
N LEU A 526 -9.32 13.70 -14.08
CA LEU A 526 -9.90 12.55 -14.79
C LEU A 526 -9.32 12.37 -16.21
N ALA A 527 -9.04 13.46 -16.93
CA ALA A 527 -8.45 13.37 -18.27
C ALA A 527 -7.00 12.84 -18.23
N ALA A 528 -6.20 13.28 -17.26
CA ALA A 528 -4.83 12.83 -17.08
C ALA A 528 -4.75 11.35 -16.64
N ALA A 529 -5.63 10.92 -15.74
CA ALA A 529 -5.73 9.51 -15.32
C ALA A 529 -6.07 8.59 -16.51
N LEU A 530 -7.11 8.94 -17.29
CA LEU A 530 -7.50 8.20 -18.50
C LEU A 530 -6.38 8.10 -19.55
N GLU A 531 -5.53 9.13 -19.69
CA GLU A 531 -4.38 9.12 -20.60
C GLU A 531 -3.26 8.17 -20.12
N ASN A 532 -3.00 8.14 -18.81
CA ASN A 532 -2.06 7.20 -18.21
C ASN A 532 -2.59 5.75 -18.32
N GLU A 533 -3.84 5.49 -17.88
CA GLU A 533 -4.47 4.17 -17.95
C GLU A 533 -4.54 3.63 -19.39
N SER A 534 -4.80 4.48 -20.39
CA SER A 534 -4.72 4.10 -21.81
C SER A 534 -3.30 3.73 -22.25
N SER A 535 -2.27 4.31 -21.63
CA SER A 535 -0.86 4.01 -21.90
C SER A 535 -0.43 2.70 -21.24
N VAL A 536 -0.87 2.43 -20.00
CA VAL A 536 -0.76 1.13 -19.34
C VAL A 536 -1.44 0.04 -20.15
N GLN A 537 -2.68 0.25 -20.60
CA GLN A 537 -3.44 -0.72 -21.39
C GLN A 537 -2.70 -1.13 -22.67
N LYS A 538 -1.97 -0.21 -23.32
CA LYS A 538 -1.13 -0.52 -24.49
C LYS A 538 0.08 -1.39 -24.13
N LEU A 539 0.70 -1.17 -22.96
CA LEU A 539 1.82 -1.98 -22.47
C LEU A 539 1.36 -3.39 -22.09
N TRP A 540 0.23 -3.51 -21.37
CA TRP A 540 -0.34 -4.81 -21.03
C TRP A 540 -0.87 -5.56 -22.27
N GLN A 541 -1.39 -4.87 -23.28
CA GLN A 541 -1.73 -5.51 -24.56
C GLN A 541 -0.48 -6.07 -25.28
N ARG A 542 0.68 -5.41 -25.19
CA ARG A 542 1.95 -5.98 -25.69
C ARG A 542 2.31 -7.23 -24.91
N SER A 543 2.22 -7.17 -23.58
CA SER A 543 2.47 -8.31 -22.70
C SER A 543 1.62 -9.53 -23.06
N VAL A 544 0.31 -9.34 -23.29
CA VAL A 544 -0.60 -10.38 -23.80
C VAL A 544 -0.11 -10.95 -25.13
N ASN A 545 0.23 -10.11 -26.11
CA ASN A 545 0.70 -10.55 -27.41
C ASN A 545 2.02 -11.34 -27.33
N ASP A 546 2.92 -10.96 -26.42
CA ASP A 546 4.20 -11.63 -26.21
C ASP A 546 3.98 -13.02 -25.56
N PHE A 547 3.14 -13.14 -24.53
CA PHE A 547 2.81 -14.45 -23.96
C PHE A 547 2.05 -15.35 -24.95
N GLU A 548 1.16 -14.80 -25.78
CA GLU A 548 0.53 -15.55 -26.88
C GLU A 548 1.57 -16.01 -27.92
N SER A 549 2.58 -15.19 -28.22
CA SER A 549 3.69 -15.56 -29.11
C SER A 549 4.60 -16.63 -28.50
N ALA A 550 4.81 -16.62 -27.18
CA ALA A 550 5.54 -17.67 -26.47
C ALA A 550 4.81 -19.02 -26.57
N LEU A 551 3.49 -19.03 -26.37
CA LEU A 551 2.66 -20.24 -26.48
C LEU A 551 2.48 -20.73 -27.93
N GLU A 552 2.49 -19.84 -28.93
CA GLU A 552 2.50 -20.25 -30.34
C GLU A 552 3.79 -21.00 -30.72
N LEU A 553 4.93 -20.59 -30.15
CA LEU A 553 6.22 -21.25 -30.37
C LEU A 553 6.44 -22.49 -29.49
N LEU A 554 5.94 -22.48 -28.26
CA LEU A 554 6.05 -23.58 -27.30
C LEU A 554 4.74 -23.74 -26.50
N PRO A 555 3.79 -24.56 -26.98
CA PRO A 555 2.49 -24.74 -26.33
C PRO A 555 2.53 -25.35 -24.92
N SER A 556 3.66 -25.94 -24.51
CA SER A 556 3.89 -26.50 -23.17
C SER A 556 4.67 -25.54 -22.27
N HIS A 557 4.54 -24.23 -22.48
CA HIS A 557 5.19 -23.20 -21.67
C HIS A 557 4.23 -22.75 -20.57
N ASP A 558 4.04 -23.60 -19.56
CA ASP A 558 3.00 -23.45 -18.53
C ASP A 558 3.01 -22.06 -17.84
N ASP A 559 4.20 -21.52 -17.55
CA ASP A 559 4.36 -20.18 -16.98
C ASP A 559 3.77 -19.07 -17.88
N ALA A 560 3.85 -19.22 -19.20
CA ALA A 560 3.33 -18.26 -20.17
C ALA A 560 1.81 -18.32 -20.23
N GLU A 561 1.20 -19.51 -20.14
CA GLU A 561 -0.26 -19.67 -20.03
C GLU A 561 -0.79 -19.04 -18.75
N HIS A 562 -0.12 -19.30 -17.62
CA HIS A 562 -0.51 -18.74 -16.33
C HIS A 562 -0.42 -17.20 -16.32
N ASN A 563 0.72 -16.63 -16.73
CA ASN A 563 0.87 -15.18 -16.79
C ASN A 563 -0.06 -14.52 -17.83
N LEU A 564 -0.36 -15.17 -18.95
CA LEU A 564 -1.32 -14.69 -19.94
C LEU A 564 -2.74 -14.58 -19.34
N ALA A 565 -3.18 -15.58 -18.57
CA ALA A 565 -4.45 -15.54 -17.87
C ALA A 565 -4.49 -14.40 -16.84
N PHE A 566 -3.43 -14.26 -16.05
CA PHE A 566 -3.28 -13.19 -15.06
C PHE A 566 -3.34 -11.79 -15.69
N VAL A 567 -2.53 -11.50 -16.72
CA VAL A 567 -2.53 -10.18 -17.37
C VAL A 567 -3.87 -9.88 -18.06
N LYS A 568 -4.55 -10.89 -18.63
CA LYS A 568 -5.92 -10.72 -19.17
C LYS A 568 -6.94 -10.35 -18.09
N GLN A 569 -6.83 -10.91 -16.89
CA GLN A 569 -7.67 -10.53 -15.75
C GLN A 569 -7.40 -9.08 -15.32
N GLN A 570 -6.12 -8.68 -15.18
CA GLN A 570 -5.73 -7.31 -14.83
C GLN A 570 -6.22 -6.29 -15.88
N MET A 571 -6.06 -6.59 -17.17
CA MET A 571 -6.58 -5.75 -18.26
C MET A 571 -8.10 -5.59 -18.24
N ALA A 572 -8.85 -6.63 -17.85
CA ALA A 572 -10.30 -6.56 -17.72
C ALA A 572 -10.74 -5.63 -16.57
N GLY A 573 -10.02 -5.68 -15.43
CA GLY A 573 -10.21 -4.74 -14.32
C GLY A 573 -9.98 -3.29 -14.73
N LEU A 574 -8.81 -3.02 -15.33
CA LEU A 574 -8.44 -1.69 -15.84
C LEU A 574 -9.46 -1.16 -16.87
N ALA A 575 -9.93 -2.00 -17.80
CA ALA A 575 -10.95 -1.59 -18.77
C ALA A 575 -12.29 -1.17 -18.12
N SER A 576 -12.66 -1.79 -16.99
CA SER A 576 -13.84 -1.43 -16.21
C SER A 576 -13.66 -0.09 -15.47
N GLN A 577 -12.45 0.17 -14.96
CA GLN A 577 -12.09 1.45 -14.32
C GLN A 577 -12.12 2.61 -15.33
N ILE A 578 -11.45 2.46 -16.48
CA ILE A 578 -11.47 3.41 -17.60
C ILE A 578 -12.92 3.75 -17.99
N ALA A 579 -13.77 2.75 -18.18
CA ALA A 579 -15.18 2.96 -18.55
C ALA A 579 -15.98 3.72 -17.48
N THR A 580 -15.65 3.52 -16.21
CA THR A 580 -16.28 4.23 -15.07
C THR A 580 -15.83 5.70 -15.02
N GLN A 581 -14.51 5.95 -15.12
CA GLN A 581 -13.94 7.29 -15.19
C GLN A 581 -14.43 8.08 -16.42
N GLU A 582 -14.52 7.44 -17.58
CA GLU A 582 -15.07 8.07 -18.80
C GLU A 582 -16.51 8.56 -18.60
N ASN A 583 -17.36 7.76 -17.92
CA ASN A 583 -18.74 8.14 -17.66
C ASN A 583 -18.81 9.28 -16.64
N LEU A 584 -18.02 9.19 -15.55
CA LEU A 584 -17.92 10.24 -14.54
C LEU A 584 -17.43 11.56 -15.15
N LYS A 585 -16.43 11.53 -16.03
CA LYS A 585 -15.94 12.70 -16.77
C LYS A 585 -17.03 13.31 -17.65
N LYS A 586 -17.76 12.50 -18.42
CA LYS A 586 -18.90 12.97 -19.25
C LYS A 586 -20.01 13.60 -18.41
N ASP A 587 -20.21 13.15 -17.17
CA ASP A 587 -21.19 13.73 -16.26
C ASP A 587 -20.69 15.03 -15.60
N GLN A 588 -19.40 15.13 -15.25
CA GLN A 588 -18.77 16.38 -14.83
C GLN A 588 -18.79 17.43 -15.96
N GLU A 589 -18.53 17.04 -17.22
CA GLU A 589 -18.62 17.92 -18.39
C GLU A 589 -20.05 18.49 -18.58
N LYS A 590 -21.10 17.68 -18.36
CA LYS A 590 -22.50 18.16 -18.37
C LYS A 590 -22.77 19.11 -17.21
N GLN A 591 -22.32 18.79 -15.99
CA GLN A 591 -22.46 19.65 -14.82
C GLN A 591 -21.78 21.01 -15.06
N SER A 592 -20.58 21.01 -15.66
CA SER A 592 -19.86 22.24 -16.03
C SER A 592 -20.67 23.13 -16.99
N GLN A 593 -21.27 22.55 -18.05
CA GLN A 593 -22.13 23.28 -19.00
C GLN A 593 -23.40 23.85 -18.32
N GLU A 594 -23.98 23.12 -17.37
CA GLU A 594 -25.15 23.57 -16.62
C GLU A 594 -24.78 24.68 -15.61
N ILE A 595 -23.62 24.59 -14.94
CA ILE A 595 -23.05 25.66 -14.10
C ILE A 595 -22.84 26.94 -14.92
N GLU A 596 -22.18 26.84 -16.09
CA GLU A 596 -21.97 27.99 -16.98
C GLU A 596 -23.28 28.66 -17.38
N ARG A 597 -24.29 27.86 -17.74
CA ARG A 597 -25.61 28.36 -18.09
C ARG A 597 -26.31 29.06 -16.92
N LEU A 598 -26.25 28.50 -15.71
CA LEU A 598 -26.84 29.12 -14.52
C LEU A 598 -26.16 30.44 -14.17
N ILE A 599 -24.83 30.52 -14.29
CA ILE A 599 -24.08 31.78 -14.09
C ILE A 599 -24.55 32.84 -15.07
N GLU A 600 -24.71 32.50 -16.36
CA GLU A 600 -25.15 33.45 -17.39
C GLU A 600 -26.61 33.93 -17.16
N GLU A 601 -27.53 33.01 -16.85
CA GLU A 601 -28.93 33.36 -16.56
C GLU A 601 -29.05 34.22 -15.29
N LEU A 602 -28.25 33.97 -14.25
CA LEU A 602 -28.21 34.78 -13.03
C LEU A 602 -27.54 36.15 -13.25
N LYS A 603 -26.47 36.24 -14.05
CA LYS A 603 -25.81 37.52 -14.40
C LYS A 603 -26.76 38.43 -15.17
N LYS A 604 -27.48 37.87 -16.15
CA LYS A 604 -28.51 38.61 -16.89
C LYS A 604 -29.64 39.09 -15.99
N LEU A 605 -30.08 38.29 -15.00
CA LEU A 605 -31.09 38.70 -14.03
C LEU A 605 -30.57 39.81 -13.09
N LEU A 606 -29.28 39.81 -12.75
CA LEU A 606 -28.65 40.88 -11.97
C LEU A 606 -28.56 42.20 -12.76
N GLU A 607 -28.19 42.13 -14.05
CA GLU A 607 -28.17 43.27 -14.97
C GLU A 607 -29.59 43.86 -15.15
N GLU A 608 -30.60 43.02 -15.39
CA GLU A 608 -32.01 43.44 -15.48
C GLU A 608 -32.53 44.11 -14.19
N GLN A 609 -32.00 43.76 -13.01
CA GLN A 609 -32.34 44.44 -11.75
C GLN A 609 -31.61 45.79 -11.59
N GLN A 610 -30.37 45.90 -12.06
CA GLN A 610 -29.62 47.15 -12.03
C GLN A 610 -30.25 48.19 -12.95
N ASP A 611 -30.58 47.81 -14.19
CA ASP A 611 -31.30 48.67 -15.15
C ASP A 611 -32.64 49.19 -14.58
N GLN A 612 -33.41 48.32 -13.93
CA GLN A 612 -34.68 48.71 -13.30
C GLN A 612 -34.49 49.68 -12.14
N GLN A 613 -33.44 49.51 -11.34
CA GLN A 613 -33.12 50.39 -10.22
C GLN A 613 -32.65 51.76 -10.71
N ASP A 614 -31.79 51.80 -11.74
CA ASP A 614 -31.33 53.05 -12.34
C ASP A 614 -32.46 53.79 -13.05
N GLN A 615 -33.37 53.09 -13.72
CA GLN A 615 -34.57 53.70 -14.30
C GLN A 615 -35.52 54.25 -13.23
N GLN A 616 -35.71 53.56 -12.09
CA GLN A 616 -36.47 54.10 -10.95
C GLN A 616 -35.80 55.33 -10.34
N ASN A 617 -34.47 55.32 -10.19
CA ASN A 617 -33.70 56.48 -9.71
C ASN A 617 -33.87 57.68 -10.67
N GLN A 618 -33.82 57.44 -11.98
CA GLN A 618 -34.00 58.47 -13.00
C GLN A 618 -35.44 59.03 -13.02
N ASP A 619 -36.45 58.16 -12.91
CA ASP A 619 -37.86 58.58 -12.84
C ASP A 619 -38.17 59.35 -11.55
N GLN A 620 -37.58 58.96 -10.41
CA GLN A 620 -37.65 59.71 -9.16
C GLN A 620 -36.99 61.09 -9.32
N GLN A 621 -35.79 61.16 -9.90
CA GLN A 621 -35.09 62.42 -10.16
C GLN A 621 -35.87 63.34 -11.12
N ASN A 622 -36.56 62.77 -12.12
CA ASN A 622 -37.45 63.50 -13.01
C ASN A 622 -38.70 64.02 -12.28
N GLN A 623 -39.31 63.22 -11.40
CA GLN A 623 -40.44 63.68 -10.55
C GLN A 623 -40.02 64.78 -9.58
N ASP A 624 -38.84 64.67 -8.96
CA ASP A 624 -38.33 65.68 -8.04
C ASP A 624 -38.01 66.99 -8.78
N GLN A 625 -37.46 66.92 -10.01
CA GLN A 625 -37.31 68.10 -10.88
C GLN A 625 -38.67 68.72 -11.25
N GLN A 626 -39.67 67.91 -11.58
CA GLN A 626 -41.01 68.39 -11.91
C GLN A 626 -41.70 69.05 -10.70
N GLN A 627 -41.63 68.45 -9.51
CA GLN A 627 -42.15 69.04 -8.28
C GLN A 627 -41.46 70.37 -7.93
N ASN A 628 -40.15 70.49 -8.18
CA ASN A 628 -39.44 71.74 -7.99
C ASN A 628 -39.87 72.83 -9.00
N GLN A 629 -40.13 72.46 -10.27
CA GLN A 629 -40.70 73.38 -11.27
C GLN A 629 -42.12 73.82 -10.90
N ASP A 630 -42.97 72.88 -10.47
CA ASP A 630 -44.34 73.18 -10.03
C ASP A 630 -44.34 74.07 -8.77
N GLN A 631 -43.38 73.89 -7.83
CA GLN A 631 -43.21 74.81 -6.70
C GLN A 631 -42.77 76.21 -7.14
N GLN A 632 -41.83 76.32 -8.10
CA GLN A 632 -41.43 77.63 -8.65
C GLN A 632 -42.60 78.34 -9.33
N GLN A 633 -43.36 77.66 -10.19
CA GLN A 633 -44.53 78.26 -10.85
C GLN A 633 -45.62 78.68 -9.86
N ASN A 634 -45.82 77.94 -8.76
CA ASN A 634 -46.74 78.33 -7.71
C ASN A 634 -46.23 79.55 -6.91
N GLN A 635 -44.91 79.66 -6.67
CA GLN A 635 -44.31 80.85 -6.05
C GLN A 635 -44.42 82.09 -6.97
N GLU A 636 -44.19 81.94 -8.27
CA GLU A 636 -44.38 83.02 -9.25
C GLU A 636 -45.85 83.47 -9.30
N GLN A 637 -46.81 82.55 -9.40
CA GLN A 637 -48.24 82.89 -9.36
C GLN A 637 -48.68 83.54 -8.04
N GLN A 638 -48.01 83.20 -6.93
CA GLN A 638 -48.28 83.81 -5.62
C GLN A 638 -47.69 85.22 -5.53
N GLN A 639 -46.50 85.45 -6.09
CA GLN A 639 -45.93 86.79 -6.26
C GLN A 639 -46.78 87.67 -7.19
N ASP A 640 -47.27 87.14 -8.32
CA ASP A 640 -48.21 87.84 -9.21
C ASP A 640 -49.54 88.18 -8.51
N GLN A 641 -50.06 87.28 -7.66
CA GLN A 641 -51.25 87.53 -6.86
C GLN A 641 -51.02 88.58 -5.77
N ASP A 642 -49.88 88.56 -5.08
CA ASP A 642 -49.54 89.55 -4.06
C ASP A 642 -49.26 90.93 -4.70
N GLN A 643 -48.60 90.96 -5.86
CA GLN A 643 -48.36 92.18 -6.63
C GLN A 643 -49.69 92.76 -7.19
N SER A 644 -50.59 91.93 -7.71
CA SER A 644 -51.92 92.39 -8.16
C SER A 644 -52.87 92.77 -7.02
N GLN A 645 -52.59 92.35 -5.78
CA GLN A 645 -53.23 92.85 -4.57
C GLN A 645 -52.63 94.19 -4.14
N GLN A 646 -51.31 94.37 -4.18
CA GLN A 646 -50.66 95.67 -3.97
C GLN A 646 -51.12 96.72 -4.99
N ASP A 647 -51.22 96.38 -6.27
CA ASP A 647 -51.77 97.27 -7.31
C ASP A 647 -53.24 97.64 -7.04
N GLN A 648 -54.02 96.79 -6.35
CA GLN A 648 -55.39 97.08 -5.94
C GLN A 648 -55.46 97.90 -4.65
N GLU A 649 -54.52 97.72 -3.72
CA GLU A 649 -54.39 98.55 -2.51
C GLU A 649 -53.90 99.96 -2.86
N GLU A 650 -52.88 100.11 -3.72
CA GLU A 650 -52.47 101.43 -4.25
C GLU A 650 -53.61 102.12 -5.00
N ASN A 651 -54.40 101.40 -5.81
CA ASN A 651 -55.58 101.98 -6.46
C ASN A 651 -56.70 102.35 -5.45
N GLN A 652 -56.81 101.68 -4.30
CA GLN A 652 -57.78 102.04 -3.26
C GLN A 652 -57.29 103.22 -2.42
N GLU A 653 -56.00 103.34 -2.12
CA GLU A 653 -55.44 104.53 -1.47
C GLU A 653 -55.52 105.76 -2.40
N GLN A 654 -55.18 105.63 -3.70
CA GLN A 654 -55.33 106.72 -4.67
C GLN A 654 -56.78 107.18 -4.86
N ASN A 655 -57.78 106.29 -4.76
CA ASN A 655 -59.20 106.66 -4.77
C ASN A 655 -59.73 107.14 -3.40
N SER A 656 -58.95 107.01 -2.32
CA SER A 656 -59.31 107.51 -0.98
C SER A 656 -58.84 108.94 -0.73
N ASP A 657 -57.74 109.36 -1.38
CA ASP A 657 -57.14 110.70 -1.21
C ASP A 657 -57.77 111.81 -2.08
N GLU A 658 -58.52 111.48 -3.15
CA GLU A 658 -59.22 112.51 -3.96
C GLU A 658 -60.51 113.06 -3.31
N ASP A 659 -61.13 112.36 -2.35
CA ASP A 659 -62.44 112.73 -1.79
C ASP A 659 -62.40 113.44 -0.40
N GLN A 660 -61.19 113.77 0.11
CA GLN A 660 -61.02 114.52 1.37
C GLN A 660 -60.27 115.86 1.27
N GLN A 661 -60.17 116.47 0.08
CA GLN A 661 -59.75 117.88 -0.06
C GLN A 661 -60.91 118.86 -0.34
N SER A 662 -61.96 118.80 0.48
CA SER A 662 -63.01 119.84 0.52
C SER A 662 -63.47 120.20 1.95
N GLY A 663 -62.54 120.67 2.79
CA GLY A 663 -62.85 121.12 4.17
C GLY A 663 -61.89 122.20 4.67
N GLN A 664 -62.36 123.45 4.77
CA GLN A 664 -61.53 124.59 5.14
C GLN A 664 -61.22 124.68 6.65
N GLN A 665 -60.02 125.20 6.95
CA GLN A 665 -59.72 126.20 7.99
C GLN A 665 -60.68 126.31 9.20
N GLU A 666 -60.20 125.96 10.40
CA GLU A 666 -60.11 126.85 11.59
C GLU A 666 -59.48 126.09 12.78
N GLN A 667 -58.27 126.46 13.19
CA GLN A 667 -57.98 127.22 14.41
C GLN A 667 -58.13 126.51 15.77
N GLN A 668 -56.95 126.29 16.36
CA GLN A 668 -56.58 126.67 17.74
C GLN A 668 -57.04 125.85 18.96
N GLN A 669 -56.02 125.57 19.78
CA GLN A 669 -55.93 125.75 21.24
C GLN A 669 -56.30 124.60 22.21
N GLN A 670 -55.34 124.42 23.14
CA GLN A 670 -55.45 123.94 24.53
C GLN A 670 -55.50 122.43 24.83
N GLY A 671 -54.80 122.07 25.92
CA GLY A 671 -54.85 120.76 26.57
C GLY A 671 -53.93 119.70 25.94
N GLY A 672 -52.95 119.11 26.60
CA GLY A 672 -52.50 119.25 27.99
C GLY A 672 -52.51 117.91 28.72
N GLN A 673 -51.30 117.38 28.97
CA GLN A 673 -50.91 116.52 30.10
C GLN A 673 -51.76 115.26 30.38
N GLN A 674 -51.15 114.09 30.23
CA GLN A 674 -50.57 113.33 31.37
C GLN A 674 -49.72 112.19 30.79
N ASN A 675 -48.40 112.25 30.98
CA ASN A 675 -47.65 111.71 32.13
C ASN A 675 -47.50 110.18 32.07
N GLU A 676 -46.37 109.57 32.39
CA GLU A 676 -44.94 109.91 32.56
C GLU A 676 -44.38 108.78 33.43
N GLN A 677 -43.07 108.57 33.36
CA GLN A 677 -42.26 107.71 34.24
C GLN A 677 -42.40 106.18 34.02
N ASN A 678 -41.30 105.41 34.05
CA ASN A 678 -39.97 105.76 34.59
C ASN A 678 -38.79 105.42 33.66
N GLN A 679 -37.69 106.16 33.84
CA GLN A 679 -36.49 106.14 32.98
C GLN A 679 -35.36 105.23 33.49
N GLY A 680 -34.50 104.82 32.55
CA GLY A 680 -33.03 104.67 32.71
C GLY A 680 -32.50 103.28 33.09
N GLN A 681 -31.24 102.90 32.81
CA GLN A 681 -30.08 103.54 32.14
C GLN A 681 -28.99 102.42 31.96
N GLN A 682 -27.97 102.43 31.08
CA GLN A 682 -27.42 103.42 30.13
C GLN A 682 -26.48 102.73 29.10
N ASP A 683 -26.48 103.15 27.81
CA ASP A 683 -25.34 103.57 26.95
C ASP A 683 -23.98 102.77 26.90
N GLN A 684 -23.16 102.77 25.82
CA GLN A 684 -23.01 103.70 24.68
C GLN A 684 -22.20 103.07 23.50
N GLU A 685 -22.51 103.46 22.24
CA GLU A 685 -21.59 103.61 21.05
C GLU A 685 -20.83 102.38 20.43
N GLN A 686 -20.47 102.30 19.13
CA GLN A 686 -20.51 103.23 17.98
C GLN A 686 -20.42 102.49 16.59
N GLN A 687 -21.09 103.05 15.56
CA GLN A 687 -20.74 103.09 14.10
C GLN A 687 -20.86 101.88 13.11
N GLU A 688 -21.06 102.30 11.83
CA GLU A 688 -21.48 101.66 10.55
C GLU A 688 -20.26 101.52 9.56
N PRO A 689 -20.36 101.24 8.22
CA PRO A 689 -21.41 100.64 7.33
C PRO A 689 -20.90 99.68 6.19
N SER A 690 -21.84 99.21 5.33
CA SER A 690 -21.75 98.97 3.84
C SER A 690 -20.94 97.77 3.23
N SER A 691 -21.26 97.18 2.05
CA SER A 691 -22.48 97.09 1.20
C SER A 691 -22.35 96.12 -0.03
N SER A 692 -23.49 95.60 -0.56
CA SER A 692 -23.87 95.32 -2.00
C SER A 692 -23.01 94.40 -2.92
N GLU A 693 -23.51 93.28 -3.49
CA GLU A 693 -24.27 93.10 -4.80
C GLU A 693 -23.34 93.12 -6.07
N ASP A 694 -23.61 92.53 -7.26
CA ASP A 694 -24.88 92.15 -7.91
C ASP A 694 -24.73 91.20 -9.16
N GLN A 695 -25.83 90.51 -9.54
CA GLN A 695 -26.36 90.12 -10.89
C GLN A 695 -25.65 89.30 -12.02
N GLN A 696 -26.55 88.75 -12.89
CA GLN A 696 -26.50 87.74 -13.99
C GLN A 696 -26.51 88.41 -15.41
N PRO A 697 -26.84 87.77 -16.57
CA PRO A 697 -26.65 86.40 -17.13
C PRO A 697 -26.16 86.38 -18.63
N GLY A 698 -26.10 85.21 -19.30
CA GLY A 698 -26.05 85.10 -20.78
C GLY A 698 -25.85 83.67 -21.36
N GLU A 699 -26.67 83.27 -22.35
CA GLU A 699 -26.69 81.93 -22.98
C GLU A 699 -25.70 81.74 -24.16
N GLN A 700 -25.27 80.48 -24.44
CA GLN A 700 -25.47 79.73 -25.72
C GLN A 700 -24.54 78.48 -25.84
N ASN A 701 -25.08 77.40 -26.43
CA ASN A 701 -24.39 76.14 -26.87
C ASN A 701 -23.99 76.28 -28.38
N PRO A 702 -23.26 75.37 -29.10
CA PRO A 702 -23.03 73.93 -28.84
C PRO A 702 -21.67 73.29 -29.29
N GLN A 703 -21.62 71.93 -29.24
CA GLN A 703 -20.83 70.95 -30.04
C GLN A 703 -19.53 70.28 -29.51
N GLU A 704 -19.69 68.98 -29.20
CA GLU A 704 -19.03 67.77 -29.79
C GLU A 704 -17.50 67.56 -29.89
N SER A 705 -17.16 66.26 -29.82
CA SER A 705 -15.92 65.58 -30.31
C SER A 705 -14.65 65.75 -29.45
N ASP A 706 -13.72 64.78 -29.35
CA ASP A 706 -13.75 63.36 -29.75
C ASP A 706 -12.63 62.58 -29.01
N ASN A 707 -12.75 61.25 -29.00
CA ASN A 707 -11.69 60.22 -28.90
C ASN A 707 -10.55 60.25 -27.83
N SER A 708 -10.43 59.08 -27.20
CA SER A 708 -9.27 58.36 -26.62
C SER A 708 -8.09 58.18 -27.63
N PRO A 709 -7.03 57.34 -27.40
CA PRO A 709 -6.71 56.40 -26.29
C PRO A 709 -5.20 56.35 -25.88
N GLU A 710 -4.80 55.22 -25.24
CA GLU A 710 -3.44 54.64 -25.15
C GLU A 710 -2.42 55.27 -24.16
N SER A 711 -1.49 54.51 -23.55
CA SER A 711 -1.36 53.05 -23.27
C SER A 711 -0.15 52.80 -22.35
N ASN A 712 -0.16 51.68 -21.59
CA ASN A 712 0.98 50.97 -20.95
C ASN A 712 1.88 51.79 -19.99
N ASP A 713 2.77 51.24 -19.15
CA ASP A 713 3.23 49.87 -18.89
C ASP A 713 3.73 49.73 -17.43
N SER A 714 3.94 48.48 -16.96
CA SER A 714 5.03 47.95 -16.09
C SER A 714 5.88 48.89 -15.18
N SER A 715 6.35 48.50 -13.99
CA SER A 715 6.54 47.18 -13.35
C SER A 715 6.90 47.32 -11.84
N GLU A 716 7.03 46.18 -11.14
CA GLU A 716 7.46 46.02 -9.73
C GLU A 716 8.87 46.56 -9.42
N PRO A 717 9.28 46.59 -8.13
CA PRO A 717 10.11 45.46 -7.63
C PRO A 717 9.88 45.03 -6.15
N GLU A 718 10.50 43.89 -5.80
CA GLU A 718 10.54 43.23 -4.48
C GLU A 718 11.36 43.99 -3.40
N SER A 719 11.13 43.68 -2.10
CA SER A 719 12.15 43.15 -1.14
C SER A 719 11.70 43.20 0.34
N GLU A 720 12.50 42.58 1.23
CA GLU A 720 12.11 41.97 2.52
C GLU A 720 12.15 42.86 3.80
N SER A 721 11.42 42.40 4.83
CA SER A 721 11.70 42.42 6.30
C SER A 721 12.19 43.70 7.03
N GLU A 722 11.47 44.13 8.09
CA GLU A 722 11.86 43.95 9.51
C GLU A 722 10.88 44.59 10.55
N GLU A 723 10.79 43.95 11.72
CA GLU A 723 10.46 44.40 13.10
C GLU A 723 9.29 45.34 13.53
N GLN A 724 8.59 44.88 14.58
CA GLN A 724 8.04 45.58 15.78
C GLN A 724 7.11 46.81 15.59
N SER A 725 5.88 46.79 16.11
CA SER A 725 5.63 47.02 17.56
C SER A 725 4.15 46.93 17.98
N GLN A 726 3.98 46.52 19.25
CA GLN A 726 2.86 46.70 20.21
C GLN A 726 1.62 47.55 19.81
N ASP A 727 0.43 47.05 20.13
CA ASP A 727 -0.49 47.78 21.04
C ASP A 727 -1.40 46.83 21.85
N ASP A 728 -1.84 47.26 23.03
CA ASP A 728 -2.60 46.48 24.02
C ASP A 728 -4.13 46.70 23.90
N SER A 729 -4.95 45.71 24.30
CA SER A 729 -6.17 45.95 25.14
C SER A 729 -6.88 44.67 25.62
N GLU A 730 -6.98 44.54 26.95
CA GLU A 730 -8.20 44.27 27.76
C GLU A 730 -9.14 43.06 27.41
N GLN A 731 -9.65 42.23 28.33
CA GLN A 731 -9.62 42.25 29.80
C GLN A 731 -10.03 40.91 30.47
N THR A 732 -9.20 40.43 31.41
CA THR A 732 -9.50 39.88 32.78
C THR A 732 -10.60 38.86 33.11
N GLY A 733 -10.21 37.89 33.96
CA GLY A 733 -11.04 37.04 34.85
C GLY A 733 -10.37 35.66 35.08
N ASP A 734 -9.36 35.48 35.95
CA ASP A 734 -9.41 35.38 37.44
C ASP A 734 -10.51 34.40 37.94
N ASP A 735 -10.27 33.40 38.81
CA ASP A 735 -9.27 33.22 39.89
C ASP A 735 -8.73 31.76 40.06
N GLN A 736 -7.45 31.65 40.46
CA GLN A 736 -6.83 30.92 41.62
C GLN A 736 -7.56 29.76 42.38
N GLU A 737 -6.93 28.83 43.13
CA GLU A 737 -5.53 28.33 43.33
C GLU A 737 -5.57 27.03 44.20
N GLY A 738 -4.47 26.25 44.22
CA GLY A 738 -4.11 25.29 45.30
C GLY A 738 -4.78 23.89 45.27
N GLU A 739 -4.22 22.83 45.86
CA GLU A 739 -2.90 22.62 46.51
C GLU A 739 -2.59 21.09 46.52
N SER A 740 -1.31 20.70 46.55
CA SER A 740 -0.87 19.30 46.69
C SER A 740 -1.06 18.76 48.12
N PRO A 741 -0.99 17.43 48.34
CA PRO A 741 0.03 16.95 49.29
C PRO A 741 0.66 15.58 48.99
N GLU A 742 1.92 15.41 49.42
CA GLU A 742 2.55 14.13 49.77
C GLU A 742 2.42 13.88 51.28
N GLU A 743 2.21 12.63 51.73
CA GLU A 743 3.16 11.90 52.62
C GLU A 743 2.67 10.50 53.08
N ALA A 744 3.62 9.57 53.16
CA ALA A 744 3.82 8.51 54.18
C ALA A 744 2.70 7.48 54.54
N GLY A 745 2.83 6.27 53.97
CA GLY A 745 3.42 5.12 54.67
C GLY A 745 2.60 4.26 55.67
N ALA A 746 2.47 2.96 55.37
CA ALA A 746 2.40 1.86 56.35
C ALA A 746 2.81 0.51 55.71
N GLU A 747 3.49 -0.34 56.48
CA GLU A 747 3.93 -1.69 56.09
C GLU A 747 2.91 -2.76 56.51
N GLU A 748 2.74 -3.85 55.76
CA GLU A 748 2.45 -5.16 56.38
C GLU A 748 2.89 -6.34 55.48
N GLU A 749 3.62 -7.30 56.04
CA GLU A 749 4.04 -8.54 55.40
C GLU A 749 2.97 -9.63 55.52
N SER A 750 2.76 -10.45 54.47
CA SER A 750 2.43 -11.87 54.68
C SER A 750 2.84 -12.74 53.48
N ALA A 751 3.38 -13.92 53.80
CA ALA A 751 3.99 -14.86 52.86
C ALA A 751 2.97 -15.93 52.35
N PRO A 752 3.31 -16.76 51.34
CA PRO A 752 2.33 -17.56 50.60
C PRO A 752 2.04 -18.92 51.22
N SER A 753 0.96 -19.57 50.75
CA SER A 753 0.64 -20.97 51.06
C SER A 753 0.24 -21.75 49.80
N GLU A 754 1.14 -22.63 49.33
CA GLU A 754 0.71 -23.92 48.74
C GLU A 754 0.04 -24.78 49.84
N PRO A 755 -0.70 -25.84 49.46
CA PRO A 755 -0.02 -27.13 49.39
C PRO A 755 -0.42 -28.01 48.20
N ALA A 756 0.48 -28.93 47.86
CA ALA A 756 0.23 -30.00 46.89
C ALA A 756 -0.40 -31.26 47.54
N GLY A 757 -1.17 -31.99 46.74
CA GLY A 757 -1.04 -33.45 46.63
C GLY A 757 -2.08 -34.36 47.29
N GLN A 758 -2.24 -35.54 46.65
CA GLN A 758 -2.75 -36.82 47.17
C GLN A 758 -4.27 -36.93 47.37
N ASP A 759 -4.93 -38.08 47.18
CA ASP A 759 -4.64 -39.38 46.52
C ASP A 759 -6.01 -40.12 46.36
N GLU A 760 -5.99 -41.43 46.05
CA GLU A 760 -7.11 -42.42 45.99
C GLU A 760 -7.84 -42.48 44.62
N GLU A 761 -7.79 -43.60 43.88
CA GLU A 761 -8.38 -44.94 44.15
C GLU A 761 -9.92 -44.89 44.26
N GLY A 762 -10.73 -45.71 43.56
CA GLY A 762 -10.47 -46.80 42.61
C GLY A 762 -11.77 -47.58 42.35
N GLN A 763 -11.66 -48.81 41.82
CA GLN A 763 -12.71 -49.84 41.71
C GLN A 763 -13.72 -49.66 40.54
N ASP A 764 -13.71 -50.52 39.51
CA ASP A 764 -14.23 -51.92 39.45
C ASP A 764 -15.76 -51.92 39.24
N GLU A 765 -16.41 -52.82 38.49
CA GLU A 765 -16.04 -53.98 37.66
C GLU A 765 -17.27 -54.19 36.74
N ASP A 766 -17.13 -54.73 35.51
CA ASP A 766 -17.80 -56.02 35.21
C ASP A 766 -17.41 -56.62 33.84
N THR A 767 -17.42 -57.95 33.82
CA THR A 767 -16.92 -58.79 32.71
C THR A 767 -18.04 -59.32 31.81
N GLN A 768 -17.73 -59.56 30.52
CA GLN A 768 -17.74 -60.91 29.95
C GLN A 768 -17.29 -60.92 28.49
N GLY A 769 -16.41 -61.87 28.14
CA GLY A 769 -15.92 -62.07 26.78
C GLY A 769 -16.39 -63.38 26.14
N ALA A 770 -16.42 -63.40 24.82
CA ALA A 770 -16.38 -64.61 24.00
C ALA A 770 -15.64 -64.27 22.69
N GLY A 771 -14.54 -64.96 22.43
CA GLY A 771 -13.66 -64.63 21.29
C GLY A 771 -14.02 -65.35 20.00
N SER A 772 -13.50 -64.82 18.89
CA SER A 772 -13.24 -65.57 17.66
C SER A 772 -11.94 -65.08 17.05
N GLU A 773 -10.99 -65.99 16.85
CA GLU A 773 -9.69 -65.71 16.25
C GLU A 773 -9.82 -65.48 14.74
N SER A 774 -9.16 -64.43 14.22
CA SER A 774 -8.67 -64.44 12.84
C SER A 774 -7.49 -63.47 12.71
N GLN A 775 -6.41 -63.95 12.10
CA GLN A 775 -5.10 -63.30 12.06
C GLN A 775 -5.02 -62.21 10.98
N SER A 776 -4.46 -61.06 11.32
CA SER A 776 -3.49 -60.35 10.46
C SER A 776 -2.64 -59.44 11.34
N SER A 777 -1.32 -59.58 11.25
CA SER A 777 -0.32 -58.93 12.10
C SER A 777 -0.10 -57.45 11.75
N GLU A 778 0.34 -56.71 12.76
CA GLU A 778 1.04 -55.44 12.59
C GLU A 778 2.29 -55.64 11.71
N GLU A 779 2.57 -54.70 10.82
CA GLU A 779 3.94 -54.29 10.55
C GLU A 779 3.93 -52.83 10.10
N ALA A 780 4.43 -51.95 10.98
CA ALA A 780 4.64 -50.55 10.66
C ALA A 780 5.91 -50.43 9.81
N GLY A 781 5.73 -50.21 8.51
CA GLY A 781 6.84 -49.87 7.61
C GLY A 781 7.28 -48.43 7.86
N SER A 782 8.49 -48.26 8.39
CA SER A 782 9.20 -46.98 8.34
C SER A 782 9.59 -46.70 6.89
N GLU A 783 9.14 -45.58 6.34
CA GLU A 783 9.71 -45.04 5.11
C GLU A 783 11.12 -44.52 5.43
N GLU A 784 12.14 -45.32 5.10
CA GLU A 784 13.53 -44.86 5.09
C GLU A 784 13.73 -43.93 3.88
N GLU A 785 14.16 -42.68 4.12
CA GLU A 785 14.74 -41.83 3.09
C GLU A 785 16.01 -42.52 2.53
N GLU A 786 15.89 -43.19 1.38
CA GLU A 786 17.07 -43.68 0.66
C GLU A 786 17.86 -42.50 0.08
N ALA A 787 19.04 -42.26 0.65
CA ALA A 787 20.00 -41.30 0.10
C ALA A 787 20.48 -41.75 -1.29
N PRO A 788 20.66 -40.84 -2.27
CA PRO A 788 20.94 -41.20 -3.65
C PRO A 788 22.27 -41.97 -3.80
N MET A 789 22.19 -43.12 -4.48
CA MET A 789 23.35 -43.96 -4.77
C MET A 789 24.37 -43.22 -5.65
N ASN A 790 25.59 -43.03 -5.14
CA ASN A 790 26.76 -42.66 -5.95
C ASN A 790 27.27 -43.88 -6.74
N LEU A 791 26.59 -44.18 -7.85
CA LEU A 791 27.06 -45.16 -8.83
C LEU A 791 28.21 -44.56 -9.65
N SER A 792 29.29 -45.33 -9.83
CA SER A 792 30.30 -44.96 -10.83
C SER A 792 29.81 -45.27 -12.24
N GLU A 793 30.31 -44.55 -13.24
CA GLU A 793 29.98 -44.68 -14.67
C GLU A 793 29.97 -46.15 -15.16
N GLU A 794 30.98 -46.95 -14.77
CA GLU A 794 31.11 -48.38 -15.09
C GLU A 794 30.00 -49.26 -14.46
N GLN A 795 29.44 -48.86 -13.31
CA GLN A 795 28.31 -49.55 -12.67
C GLN A 795 26.96 -49.13 -13.26
N ALA A 796 26.86 -47.89 -13.77
CA ALA A 796 25.67 -47.43 -14.48
C ALA A 796 25.54 -48.14 -15.84
N GLU A 797 26.65 -48.37 -16.55
CA GLU A 797 26.67 -49.21 -17.76
C GLU A 797 26.30 -50.67 -17.45
N GLU A 798 26.85 -51.28 -16.38
CA GLU A 798 26.54 -52.68 -16.01
C GLU A 798 25.03 -52.86 -15.68
N ILE A 799 24.43 -51.93 -14.94
CA ILE A 799 22.99 -51.94 -14.62
C ILE A 799 22.14 -51.69 -15.88
N ALA A 800 22.57 -50.81 -16.78
CA ALA A 800 21.85 -50.56 -18.04
C ALA A 800 21.89 -51.78 -18.98
N GLU A 801 23.00 -52.51 -19.03
CA GLU A 801 23.14 -53.75 -19.83
C GLU A 801 22.32 -54.90 -19.22
N GLU A 802 22.24 -55.00 -17.88
CA GLU A 802 21.38 -55.97 -17.17
C GLU A 802 19.88 -55.67 -17.37
N LEU A 803 19.46 -54.40 -17.30
CA LEU A 803 18.07 -53.97 -17.57
C LEU A 803 17.67 -54.17 -19.04
N ALA A 804 18.60 -53.92 -19.98
CA ALA A 804 18.35 -54.19 -21.39
C ALA A 804 18.21 -55.70 -21.68
N ALA A 805 18.91 -56.56 -20.92
CA ALA A 805 18.78 -58.01 -21.03
C ALA A 805 17.44 -58.52 -20.47
N THR A 806 16.95 -58.03 -19.33
CA THR A 806 15.61 -58.39 -18.81
C THR A 806 14.48 -57.92 -19.72
N ALA A 807 14.58 -56.70 -20.28
CA ALA A 807 13.61 -56.20 -21.25
C ALA A 807 13.53 -57.07 -22.53
N ALA A 808 14.59 -57.79 -22.88
CA ALA A 808 14.61 -58.73 -24.01
C ALA A 808 14.05 -60.12 -23.67
N GLU A 809 13.97 -60.52 -22.39
CA GLU A 809 13.39 -61.81 -21.97
C GLU A 809 11.86 -61.76 -21.76
N GLU A 810 11.26 -60.60 -21.41
CA GLU A 810 9.83 -60.54 -21.05
C GLU A 810 8.83 -60.50 -22.22
N GLY A 811 9.27 -60.24 -23.45
CA GLY A 811 8.52 -60.59 -24.68
C GLY A 811 7.06 -60.08 -24.76
N VAL A 812 6.81 -58.82 -24.43
CA VAL A 812 5.44 -58.24 -24.39
C VAL A 812 4.96 -57.83 -25.79
N GLU A 813 4.12 -58.67 -26.42
CA GLU A 813 3.32 -58.27 -27.59
C GLU A 813 2.18 -57.32 -27.18
N GLY A 814 1.98 -56.25 -27.94
CA GLY A 814 1.06 -55.16 -27.57
C GLY A 814 -0.43 -55.41 -27.85
N ALA A 815 -1.26 -54.53 -27.29
CA ALA A 815 -2.68 -54.40 -27.60
C ALA A 815 -3.00 -52.94 -27.94
N THR A 816 -3.73 -52.71 -29.04
CA THR A 816 -4.06 -51.37 -29.54
C THR A 816 -5.56 -51.14 -29.60
N GLU A 817 -6.01 -50.02 -29.04
CA GLU A 817 -7.25 -49.33 -29.40
C GLU A 817 -7.08 -47.85 -29.03
N GLY A 818 -7.26 -46.91 -29.98
CA GLY A 818 -7.29 -45.47 -29.65
C GLY A 818 -6.20 -44.56 -30.23
N GLY A 819 -5.21 -45.06 -30.98
CA GLY A 819 -4.55 -44.26 -32.02
C GLY A 819 -3.67 -43.06 -31.61
N GLU A 820 -2.89 -43.16 -30.52
CA GLU A 820 -1.66 -42.39 -30.35
C GLU A 820 -0.61 -43.26 -29.63
N GLU A 821 0.63 -43.25 -30.12
CA GLU A 821 1.68 -44.19 -29.72
C GLU A 821 2.57 -43.56 -28.63
N VAL A 822 2.22 -43.75 -27.36
CA VAL A 822 3.03 -43.28 -26.22
C VAL A 822 4.26 -44.19 -26.06
N VAL A 823 5.30 -43.86 -26.82
CA VAL A 823 6.63 -44.45 -26.65
C VAL A 823 7.32 -43.74 -25.46
N ILE A 824 7.54 -44.47 -24.36
CA ILE A 824 8.48 -44.03 -23.32
C ILE A 824 9.88 -44.19 -23.91
N GLY A 825 10.39 -43.13 -24.54
CA GLY A 825 11.56 -43.17 -25.41
C GLY A 825 12.88 -43.31 -24.66
N VAL A 826 13.65 -44.35 -25.00
CA VAL A 826 15.09 -44.37 -24.71
C VAL A 826 15.76 -43.32 -25.62
N MET A 827 16.39 -42.32 -25.00
CA MET A 827 17.01 -41.20 -25.71
C MET A 827 18.18 -41.68 -26.59
N SER A 828 18.24 -41.28 -27.85
CA SER A 828 19.31 -41.71 -28.75
C SER A 828 20.65 -41.08 -28.35
N SER A 829 21.78 -41.67 -28.76
CA SER A 829 23.09 -41.08 -28.49
C SER A 829 23.32 -39.74 -29.21
N GLU A 830 22.58 -39.45 -30.30
CA GLU A 830 22.58 -38.13 -30.94
C GLU A 830 21.72 -37.12 -30.16
N ASP A 831 20.62 -37.54 -29.54
CA ASP A 831 19.79 -36.66 -28.71
C ASP A 831 20.43 -36.43 -27.33
N ALA A 832 21.11 -37.44 -26.77
CA ALA A 832 22.03 -37.29 -25.65
C ALA A 832 23.18 -36.33 -25.98
N ALA A 833 23.78 -36.43 -27.18
CA ALA A 833 24.80 -35.49 -27.61
C ALA A 833 24.25 -34.07 -27.79
N ARG A 834 23.03 -33.88 -28.31
CA ARG A 834 22.35 -32.59 -28.41
C ARG A 834 22.02 -31.98 -27.05
N LEU A 835 21.55 -32.78 -26.12
CA LEU A 835 21.25 -32.36 -24.75
C LEU A 835 22.55 -32.04 -23.98
N LEU A 836 23.65 -32.76 -24.23
CA LEU A 836 24.98 -32.41 -23.73
C LEU A 836 25.59 -31.18 -24.43
N ASP A 837 25.15 -30.83 -25.64
CA ASP A 837 25.57 -29.62 -26.36
C ASP A 837 24.78 -28.39 -25.90
N SER A 838 23.48 -28.52 -25.62
CA SER A 838 22.67 -27.46 -24.99
C SER A 838 23.14 -27.16 -23.56
N LEU A 839 23.61 -28.15 -22.81
CA LEU A 839 24.23 -27.98 -21.48
C LEU A 839 25.63 -27.33 -21.52
N LYS A 840 26.25 -27.13 -22.69
CA LYS A 840 27.48 -26.29 -22.79
C LYS A 840 27.17 -24.79 -22.74
N GLY A 841 25.90 -24.39 -22.80
CA GLY A 841 25.45 -23.01 -22.64
C GLY A 841 25.50 -22.50 -21.20
N SER A 842 26.58 -22.77 -20.45
CA SER A 842 26.75 -22.49 -19.02
C SER A 842 26.82 -21.00 -18.62
N GLU A 843 26.35 -20.11 -19.49
CA GLU A 843 26.25 -18.66 -19.28
C GLU A 843 24.80 -18.15 -19.37
N ARG A 844 23.84 -18.98 -19.80
CA ARG A 844 22.41 -18.59 -19.93
C ARG A 844 21.76 -18.43 -18.55
N LYS A 845 21.20 -17.24 -18.24
CA LYS A 845 20.24 -17.08 -17.14
C LYS A 845 18.92 -17.77 -17.53
N LEU A 846 18.19 -18.30 -16.55
CA LEU A 846 16.85 -18.86 -16.77
C LEU A 846 15.83 -17.73 -17.04
N PRO A 847 14.67 -18.04 -17.68
CA PRO A 847 13.50 -17.18 -17.63
C PRO A 847 13.08 -16.89 -16.18
N PHE A 848 12.36 -15.80 -15.94
CA PHE A 848 11.87 -15.46 -14.61
C PHE A 848 10.69 -16.35 -14.20
N ALA A 849 10.50 -16.63 -12.90
CA ALA A 849 9.16 -16.93 -12.42
C ALA A 849 8.38 -15.60 -12.46
N GLY A 850 7.32 -15.54 -13.26
CA GLY A 850 6.62 -14.30 -13.58
C GLY A 850 5.71 -13.77 -12.47
N SER A 851 4.92 -12.73 -12.79
CA SER A 851 4.07 -12.07 -11.79
C SER A 851 2.82 -12.85 -11.37
N GLY A 852 2.42 -13.90 -12.12
CA GLY A 852 1.30 -14.77 -11.74
C GLY A 852 1.73 -16.03 -10.97
N SER A 853 2.92 -16.57 -11.21
CA SER A 853 3.43 -17.71 -10.46
C SER A 853 3.63 -17.34 -8.98
N GLU A 854 2.98 -18.07 -8.09
CA GLU A 854 3.05 -17.89 -6.63
C GLU A 854 4.51 -17.77 -6.17
N GLY A 855 4.81 -16.74 -5.36
CA GLY A 855 6.18 -16.43 -4.90
C GLY A 855 6.81 -17.46 -3.95
N SER A 856 6.19 -18.63 -3.79
CA SER A 856 6.40 -19.63 -2.74
C SER A 856 6.83 -21.03 -3.23
N SER A 857 7.24 -21.19 -4.49
CA SER A 857 8.20 -22.27 -4.84
C SER A 857 9.17 -21.83 -5.93
N ASP A 858 10.37 -22.43 -5.92
CA ASP A 858 11.36 -22.47 -7.01
C ASP A 858 12.52 -21.46 -7.07
N ARG A 859 12.72 -20.63 -6.04
CA ARG A 859 14.09 -20.11 -5.77
C ARG A 859 15.13 -21.22 -5.51
N ASN A 860 14.69 -22.45 -5.25
CA ASN A 860 15.55 -23.64 -5.13
C ASN A 860 15.92 -24.32 -6.46
N ASN A 861 15.22 -24.06 -7.57
CA ASN A 861 15.40 -24.87 -8.79
C ASN A 861 16.71 -24.56 -9.56
N ARG A 862 17.41 -23.48 -9.19
CA ARG A 862 18.75 -23.10 -9.69
C ARG A 862 19.90 -24.02 -9.20
N LYS A 863 19.58 -25.14 -8.54
CA LYS A 863 20.49 -26.14 -7.98
C LYS A 863 20.10 -27.60 -8.27
N ASN A 864 18.89 -27.84 -8.77
CA ASN A 864 18.35 -29.17 -9.06
C ASN A 864 18.30 -29.48 -10.56
N TRP A 865 18.27 -28.45 -11.41
CA TRP A 865 18.90 -28.46 -12.74
C TRP A 865 20.43 -28.33 -12.63
#